data_AF-A0A5C7ZBH4-F1
#
_entry.id   AF-A0A5C7ZBH4-F1
#
_cell.length_a   1.000
_cell.length_b   1.000
_cell.length_c   1.000
_cell.angle_alpha   90.00
_cell.angle_beta   90.00
_cell.angle_gamma   90.00
#
_symmetry.space_group_name_H-M   'P 1'
#
loop_
_entity.id
_entity.type
_entity.pdbx_description
1 polymer ?
#
loop_
_entity_poly.entity_id
_entity_poly.type
_entity_poly.pdbx_seq_one_letter_code
_entity_poly.pdbx_strand_id
1 'polypeptide(L)'
;MYLIFDTETTGLPRSWSAPITDTDNWPRCIQIAWQLHDEMGNLIEHQDYLVKPEGFNIPYDAERIHGISTELAMEQGILLSEVLEKFNIALSKAKFIVGQNVGFDVNIMGCEFHRMNIGSDMTKMPVLDTCTEITANLLKLPGGRGGRFKLPTLTELHQYLFNQPFAEAHNATADVEATTRCFLELIKREVFTKEELDVTPEYFRSFREKNLGEIQLIGLKHINLKQASDEIRARLKKIEQEEVQTTISEEVKSDLKDAAFAHLHNHTQFSVLQSTIAINDLVKASAKFKMPAVAMTDTGNMMGAFHFVSAVLNHNKTAESKNKELVENGEEPTETVIKPIVGCEFNICDDHKDKTKKDNGYQVVLLAKNKNGYHNLAKMSSIAYTDGFYYVPRIDRKIVEQYKEDIIVLSGNLYGEIPSKILNVGESQAEEALIWWKDQFGFDFYLELMRHKQEDENRVNQTLIAFAKKHNVKLIATNNTYYVNKEDANAHDILLCVKDGEKQATPIGRGRGYRYGMPNQEYYFKSGDEMKQLFADLPEAIINIQEIIDKTEPYSLYRDVLLPKFKIPDEFEVEEDKLDGGVRGENAYLKHLTMEGAKKRYGEITPDIQERLDFELLTISNSGYPGYFLIVQDFIAEARKMDVSVGPGRGSAAGSAVAYCLGITNIDPIKYDLLFERFLNPDRVSMPDIDIDFDDEGRGRVMDYVINKYGSNQVAQIITYGKMATKSAIRDTARVLDLPLFEADRIAKLIPGMMPSKWNLARFLAEDESEVKKALRSEEFDRVKELIEIANSEDLAGETIQQAKVLEGSMRNTGIHACGVIITPDD
;
A
#
# COMPACT_ATOMS: atom_id res chain seq x y z
N MET A 1 38.00 -33.13 15.83
CA MET A 1 38.38 -31.86 15.16
C MET A 1 37.13 -31.10 14.78
N TYR A 2 37.11 -29.81 15.05
CA TYR A 2 35.95 -28.94 14.87
C TYR A 2 36.22 -27.96 13.73
N LEU A 3 35.33 -27.90 12.74
CA LEU A 3 35.35 -26.88 11.69
C LEU A 3 34.23 -25.88 11.97
N ILE A 4 34.61 -24.68 12.41
CA ILE A 4 33.70 -23.56 12.59
C ILE A 4 33.73 -22.76 11.30
N PHE A 5 32.58 -22.51 10.68
CA PHE A 5 32.51 -21.70 9.48
C PHE A 5 31.24 -20.85 9.45
N ASP A 6 31.28 -19.79 8.65
CA ASP A 6 30.17 -18.87 8.45
C ASP A 6 30.23 -18.34 7.01
N THR A 7 29.07 -17.96 6.47
CA THR A 7 28.96 -17.46 5.10
C THR A 7 28.21 -16.14 5.02
N GLU A 8 28.73 -15.21 4.22
CA GLU A 8 27.95 -14.08 3.74
C GLU A 8 27.31 -14.43 2.41
N THR A 9 26.09 -13.93 2.18
CA THR A 9 25.30 -14.31 1.01
C THR A 9 24.64 -13.12 0.33
N THR A 10 24.15 -13.32 -0.89
CA THR A 10 23.40 -12.29 -1.64
C THR A 10 22.02 -11.96 -1.08
N GLY A 11 21.58 -12.59 0.01
CA GLY A 11 20.26 -12.32 0.61
C GLY A 11 19.72 -13.49 1.42
N LEU A 12 18.40 -13.61 1.49
CA LEU A 12 17.71 -14.70 2.20
C LEU A 12 16.99 -15.63 1.22
N PRO A 13 16.79 -16.91 1.56
CA PRO A 13 16.11 -17.86 0.71
C PRO A 13 14.62 -17.49 0.57
N ARG A 14 14.04 -17.75 -0.61
CA ARG A 14 12.59 -17.53 -0.85
C ARG A 14 11.73 -18.40 0.08
N SER A 15 12.20 -19.62 0.34
CA SER A 15 11.64 -20.59 1.27
C SER A 15 12.75 -21.30 2.03
N TRP A 16 12.65 -21.28 3.35
CA TRP A 16 13.57 -21.99 4.26
C TRP A 16 13.42 -23.52 4.21
N SER A 17 12.33 -24.03 3.64
CA SER A 17 12.04 -25.47 3.55
C SER A 17 12.40 -26.09 2.21
N ALA A 18 12.89 -25.31 1.24
CA ALA A 18 13.24 -25.83 -0.07
C ALA A 18 14.47 -26.75 0.00
N PRO A 19 14.54 -27.81 -0.82
CA PRO A 19 15.73 -28.66 -0.89
C PRO A 19 16.93 -27.88 -1.47
N ILE A 20 18.16 -28.30 -1.16
CA ILE A 20 19.39 -27.70 -1.71
C ILE A 20 19.52 -27.83 -3.24
N THR A 21 18.72 -28.72 -3.85
CA THR A 21 18.65 -28.89 -5.30
C THR A 21 17.82 -27.81 -5.99
N ASP A 22 17.00 -27.07 -5.22
CA ASP A 22 16.28 -25.90 -5.73
C ASP A 22 17.21 -24.69 -5.70
N THR A 23 18.11 -24.64 -6.68
CA THR A 23 19.20 -23.66 -6.71
C THR A 23 18.72 -22.22 -6.87
N ASP A 24 17.50 -21.99 -7.35
CA ASP A 24 16.94 -20.65 -7.53
C ASP A 24 16.29 -20.11 -6.26
N ASN A 25 15.95 -20.99 -5.31
CA ASN A 25 15.43 -20.62 -4.01
C ASN A 25 16.51 -20.04 -3.08
N TRP A 26 17.71 -20.63 -3.10
CA TRP A 26 18.78 -20.31 -2.16
C TRP A 26 19.67 -19.17 -2.69
N PRO A 27 20.14 -18.24 -1.83
CA PRO A 27 21.04 -17.16 -2.25
C PRO A 27 22.44 -17.70 -2.64
N ARG A 28 23.30 -16.82 -3.15
CA ARG A 28 24.68 -17.15 -3.53
C ARG A 28 25.63 -16.86 -2.39
N CYS A 29 26.63 -17.73 -2.19
CA CYS A 29 27.75 -17.47 -1.26
C CYS A 29 28.67 -16.40 -1.85
N ILE A 30 28.97 -15.36 -1.08
CA ILE A 30 29.85 -14.25 -1.49
C ILE A 30 31.10 -14.11 -0.62
N GLN A 31 31.06 -14.62 0.61
CA GLN A 31 32.22 -14.79 1.47
C GLN A 31 32.05 -16.10 2.23
N ILE A 32 33.15 -16.80 2.44
CA ILE A 32 33.22 -17.90 3.41
C ILE A 32 34.48 -17.74 4.24
N ALA A 33 34.32 -17.86 5.56
CA ALA A 33 35.43 -17.96 6.49
C ALA A 33 35.31 -19.24 7.30
N TRP A 34 36.45 -19.81 7.68
CA TRP A 34 36.46 -20.95 8.60
C TRP A 34 37.69 -21.00 9.49
N GLN A 35 37.52 -21.67 10.62
CA GLN A 35 38.58 -22.04 11.54
C GLN A 35 38.50 -23.54 11.82
N LEU A 36 39.62 -24.24 11.65
CA LEU A 36 39.76 -25.65 11.99
C LEU A 36 40.51 -25.76 13.31
N HIS A 37 39.89 -26.41 14.30
CA HIS A 37 40.45 -26.63 15.62
C HIS A 37 40.67 -28.12 15.91
N ASP A 38 41.71 -28.41 16.69
CA ASP A 38 41.87 -29.72 17.30
C ASP A 38 40.81 -29.98 18.38
N GLU A 39 40.81 -31.18 18.95
CA GLU A 39 39.86 -31.57 20.00
C GLU A 39 39.98 -30.74 21.28
N MET A 40 41.11 -30.05 21.51
CA MET A 40 41.36 -29.25 22.70
C MET A 40 41.07 -27.76 22.48
N GLY A 41 40.62 -27.38 21.28
CA GLY A 41 40.33 -26.01 20.91
C GLY A 41 41.51 -25.22 20.34
N ASN A 42 42.66 -25.86 20.07
CA ASN A 42 43.80 -25.17 19.45
C ASN A 42 43.55 -24.97 17.95
N LEU A 43 43.82 -23.77 17.45
CA LEU A 43 43.71 -23.43 16.03
C LEU A 43 44.77 -24.20 15.21
N ILE A 44 44.31 -24.90 14.17
CA ILE A 44 45.16 -25.61 13.19
C ILE A 44 45.33 -24.77 11.93
N GLU A 45 44.21 -24.29 11.37
CA GLU A 45 44.19 -23.42 10.20
C GLU A 45 42.99 -22.47 10.26
N HIS A 46 43.14 -21.29 9.66
CA HIS A 46 42.03 -20.39 9.36
C HIS A 46 42.13 -19.95 7.91
N GLN A 47 40.99 -19.68 7.28
CA GLN A 47 40.91 -19.13 5.94
C GLN A 47 39.71 -18.18 5.83
N ASP A 48 39.81 -17.22 4.92
CA ASP A 48 38.77 -16.26 4.56
C ASP A 48 38.88 -16.00 3.05
N TYR A 49 37.78 -16.21 2.32
CA TYR A 49 37.72 -16.03 0.89
C TYR A 49 36.47 -15.27 0.49
N LEU A 50 36.66 -14.20 -0.31
CA LEU A 50 35.60 -13.62 -1.12
C LEU A 50 35.38 -14.48 -2.37
N VAL A 51 34.12 -14.72 -2.70
CA VAL A 51 33.72 -15.47 -3.90
C VAL A 51 33.48 -14.47 -5.02
N LYS A 52 34.15 -14.67 -6.16
CA LYS A 52 33.94 -13.87 -7.35
C LYS A 52 32.56 -14.15 -7.95
N PRO A 53 31.69 -13.13 -8.14
CA PRO A 53 30.37 -13.35 -8.73
C PRO A 53 30.47 -13.77 -10.20
N GLU A 54 29.80 -14.88 -10.55
CA GLU A 54 29.73 -15.40 -11.93
C GLU A 54 28.27 -15.49 -12.38
N GLY A 55 27.86 -14.58 -13.26
CA GLY A 55 26.48 -14.52 -13.77
C GLY A 55 25.45 -13.96 -12.79
N PHE A 56 25.89 -13.27 -11.74
CA PHE A 56 25.02 -12.56 -10.79
C PHE A 56 25.75 -11.34 -10.22
N ASN A 57 24.99 -10.44 -9.61
CA ASN A 57 25.47 -9.28 -8.85
C ASN A 57 25.04 -9.40 -7.38
N ILE A 58 25.76 -8.74 -6.48
CA ILE A 58 25.44 -8.68 -5.05
C ILE A 58 24.40 -7.56 -4.85
N PRO A 59 23.18 -7.87 -4.35
CA PRO A 59 22.14 -6.86 -4.16
C PRO A 59 22.53 -5.83 -3.09
N TYR A 60 22.10 -4.58 -3.28
CA TYR A 60 22.47 -3.48 -2.37
C TYR A 60 21.99 -3.70 -0.94
N ASP A 61 20.82 -4.30 -0.73
CA ASP A 61 20.33 -4.57 0.63
C ASP A 61 21.21 -5.60 1.37
N ALA A 62 21.85 -6.52 0.64
CA ALA A 62 22.86 -7.42 1.18
C ALA A 62 24.18 -6.67 1.45
N GLU A 63 24.68 -5.90 0.46
CA GLU A 63 25.87 -5.03 0.59
C GLU A 63 25.77 -4.10 1.81
N ARG A 64 24.58 -3.57 2.12
CA ARG A 64 24.36 -2.69 3.28
C ARG A 64 24.57 -3.41 4.62
N ILE A 65 24.33 -4.71 4.66
CA ILE A 65 24.50 -5.56 5.84
C ILE A 65 25.98 -5.92 6.01
N HIS A 66 26.56 -6.65 5.04
CA HIS A 66 27.90 -7.23 5.17
C HIS A 66 29.04 -6.39 4.54
N GLY A 67 28.71 -5.34 3.79
CA GLY A 67 29.68 -4.40 3.23
C GLY A 67 30.42 -4.85 1.97
N ILE A 68 30.06 -5.99 1.35
CA ILE A 68 30.76 -6.53 0.17
C ILE A 68 30.01 -6.09 -1.08
N SER A 69 30.62 -5.21 -1.89
CA SER A 69 30.05 -4.83 -3.18
C SER A 69 30.42 -5.84 -4.28
N THR A 70 29.64 -5.83 -5.37
CA THR A 70 29.94 -6.64 -6.56
C THR A 70 31.35 -6.33 -7.09
N GLU A 71 31.75 -5.07 -7.09
CA GLU A 71 33.06 -4.62 -7.58
C GLU A 71 34.20 -5.13 -6.69
N LEU A 72 34.02 -5.08 -5.35
CA LEU A 72 34.98 -5.62 -4.40
C LEU A 72 35.17 -7.12 -4.62
N ALA A 73 34.07 -7.87 -4.71
CA ALA A 73 34.10 -9.31 -4.93
C ALA A 73 34.69 -9.67 -6.31
N MET A 74 34.51 -8.83 -7.33
CA MET A 74 35.12 -9.01 -8.65
C MET A 74 36.63 -8.75 -8.67
N GLU A 75 37.12 -7.78 -7.89
CA GLU A 75 38.54 -7.40 -7.83
C GLU A 75 39.36 -8.32 -6.90
N GLN A 76 38.78 -8.72 -5.77
CA GLN A 76 39.50 -9.45 -4.71
C GLN A 76 39.05 -10.91 -4.53
N GLY A 77 37.91 -11.30 -5.12
CA GLY A 77 37.39 -12.65 -4.99
C GLY A 77 38.10 -13.67 -5.86
N ILE A 78 38.06 -14.93 -5.43
CA ILE A 78 38.51 -16.10 -6.20
C ILE A 78 37.31 -16.89 -6.72
N LEU A 79 37.55 -17.79 -7.68
CA LEU A 79 36.48 -18.57 -8.30
C LEU A 79 35.79 -19.48 -7.27
N LEU A 80 34.47 -19.62 -7.38
CA LEU A 80 33.68 -20.46 -6.48
C LEU A 80 34.18 -21.91 -6.47
N SER A 81 34.55 -22.46 -7.63
CA SER A 81 35.15 -23.79 -7.74
C SER A 81 36.39 -23.96 -6.86
N GLU A 82 37.30 -22.99 -6.87
CA GLU A 82 38.52 -23.02 -6.05
C GLU A 82 38.21 -22.94 -4.55
N VAL A 83 37.22 -22.13 -4.17
CA VAL A 83 36.73 -22.03 -2.77
C VAL A 83 36.16 -23.37 -2.31
N LEU A 84 35.30 -23.99 -3.12
CA LEU A 84 34.66 -25.27 -2.80
C LEU A 84 35.67 -26.40 -2.66
N GLU A 85 36.71 -26.45 -3.50
CA GLU A 85 37.80 -27.42 -3.37
C GLU A 85 38.58 -27.24 -2.07
N LYS A 86 38.98 -26.01 -1.74
CA LYS A 86 39.69 -25.68 -0.49
C LYS A 86 38.86 -26.01 0.74
N PHE A 87 37.56 -25.72 0.69
CA PHE A 87 36.65 -26.02 1.78
C PHE A 87 36.43 -27.52 1.95
N ASN A 88 36.30 -28.29 0.87
CA ASN A 88 36.26 -29.75 0.92
C ASN A 88 37.54 -30.36 1.55
N ILE A 89 38.71 -29.78 1.28
CA ILE A 89 39.96 -30.19 1.94
C ILE A 89 39.88 -29.94 3.45
N ALA A 90 39.39 -28.78 3.89
CA ALA A 90 39.20 -28.50 5.31
C ALA A 90 38.17 -29.45 5.97
N LEU A 91 37.02 -29.68 5.30
CA LEU A 91 35.98 -30.62 5.74
C LEU A 91 36.54 -32.04 5.92
N SER A 92 37.42 -32.49 5.03
CA SER A 92 38.03 -33.84 5.11
C SER A 92 38.86 -34.07 6.37
N LYS A 93 39.36 -33.00 7.02
CA LYS A 93 40.10 -33.05 8.28
C LYS A 93 39.18 -32.96 9.52
N ALA A 94 37.95 -32.52 9.33
CA ALA A 94 37.02 -32.23 10.41
C ALA A 94 36.13 -33.43 10.75
N LYS A 95 35.74 -33.53 12.02
CA LYS A 95 34.77 -34.52 12.51
C LYS A 95 33.38 -33.90 12.66
N PHE A 96 33.35 -32.65 13.10
CA PHE A 96 32.12 -31.89 13.36
C PHE A 96 32.14 -30.58 12.60
N ILE A 97 30.97 -30.19 12.12
CA ILE A 97 30.69 -28.84 11.64
C ILE A 97 30.08 -28.05 12.79
N VAL A 98 30.52 -26.83 12.98
CA VAL A 98 30.11 -25.97 14.08
C VAL A 98 29.73 -24.59 13.54
N GLY A 99 28.70 -23.97 14.10
CA GLY A 99 28.36 -22.60 13.78
C GLY A 99 27.22 -22.07 14.65
N GLN A 100 26.81 -20.83 14.40
CA GLN A 100 25.65 -20.20 15.03
C GLN A 100 24.48 -20.21 14.04
N ASN A 101 23.46 -21.04 14.27
CA ASN A 101 22.38 -21.29 13.30
C ASN A 101 22.92 -21.86 11.95
N VAL A 102 23.89 -22.75 12.05
CA VAL A 102 24.73 -23.24 10.92
C VAL A 102 23.95 -24.05 9.88
N GLY A 103 22.71 -24.45 10.20
CA GLY A 103 21.82 -25.08 9.22
C GLY A 103 21.57 -24.18 8.01
N PHE A 104 21.63 -22.86 8.16
CA PHE A 104 21.58 -21.93 7.04
C PHE A 104 22.81 -22.07 6.14
N ASP A 105 24.01 -21.91 6.69
CA ASP A 105 25.29 -21.96 5.97
C ASP A 105 25.54 -23.32 5.30
N VAL A 106 25.16 -24.41 5.96
CA VAL A 106 25.24 -25.77 5.40
C VAL A 106 24.37 -25.90 4.16
N ASN A 107 23.17 -25.31 4.14
CA ASN A 107 22.31 -25.34 2.96
C ASN A 107 22.85 -24.45 1.84
N ILE A 108 23.41 -23.28 2.17
CA ILE A 108 24.08 -22.39 1.20
C ILE A 108 25.23 -23.11 0.51
N MET A 109 26.18 -23.61 1.28
CA MET A 109 27.34 -24.30 0.73
C MET A 109 26.95 -25.61 0.03
N GLY A 110 25.96 -26.33 0.56
CA GLY A 110 25.40 -27.53 -0.07
C GLY A 110 24.79 -27.22 -1.44
N CYS A 111 24.10 -26.09 -1.55
CA CYS A 111 23.58 -25.59 -2.82
C CYS A 111 24.70 -25.18 -3.78
N GLU A 112 25.77 -24.51 -3.32
CA GLU A 112 26.91 -24.16 -4.19
C GLU A 112 27.67 -25.39 -4.69
N PHE A 113 27.87 -26.41 -3.84
CA PHE A 113 28.38 -27.71 -4.27
C PHE A 113 27.49 -28.35 -5.34
N HIS A 114 26.18 -28.29 -5.16
CA HIS A 114 25.22 -28.80 -6.15
C HIS A 114 25.27 -28.03 -7.48
N ARG A 115 25.29 -26.69 -7.44
CA ARG A 115 25.40 -25.81 -8.62
C ARG A 115 26.65 -26.11 -9.45
N MET A 116 27.77 -26.34 -8.78
CA MET A 116 29.06 -26.65 -9.44
C MET A 116 29.23 -28.13 -9.77
N ASN A 117 28.27 -28.99 -9.41
CA ASN A 117 28.35 -30.44 -9.55
C ASN A 117 29.62 -31.02 -8.90
N ILE A 118 30.01 -30.48 -7.75
CA ILE A 118 31.15 -30.93 -6.94
C ILE A 118 30.62 -31.77 -5.78
N GLY A 119 31.08 -33.01 -5.67
CA GLY A 119 30.70 -33.89 -4.57
C GLY A 119 31.23 -33.38 -3.21
N SER A 120 30.39 -33.44 -2.18
CA SER A 120 30.79 -33.16 -0.80
C SER A 120 29.99 -34.02 0.19
N ASP A 121 30.65 -34.44 1.27
CA ASP A 121 29.99 -35.15 2.38
C ASP A 121 29.50 -34.21 3.49
N MET A 122 29.63 -32.89 3.31
CA MET A 122 29.28 -31.86 4.30
C MET A 122 27.88 -32.05 4.90
N THR A 123 26.86 -32.31 4.07
CA THR A 123 25.46 -32.46 4.51
C THR A 123 25.21 -33.71 5.35
N LYS A 124 26.17 -34.64 5.40
CA LYS A 124 26.13 -35.85 6.24
C LYS A 124 26.95 -35.72 7.52
N MET A 125 27.75 -34.66 7.64
CA MET A 125 28.61 -34.47 8.81
C MET A 125 27.77 -34.09 10.03
N PRO A 126 28.12 -34.57 11.24
CA PRO A 126 27.46 -34.15 12.47
C PRO A 126 27.65 -32.65 12.73
N VAL A 127 26.55 -31.98 13.09
CA VAL A 127 26.49 -30.54 13.34
C VAL A 127 26.39 -30.25 14.85
N LEU A 128 27.20 -29.31 15.33
CA LEU A 128 27.12 -28.74 16.68
C LEU A 128 26.77 -27.25 16.59
N ASP A 129 25.57 -26.87 17.01
CA ASP A 129 25.08 -25.49 16.89
C ASP A 129 25.11 -24.77 18.25
N THR A 130 25.50 -23.50 18.26
CA THR A 130 25.47 -22.64 19.45
C THR A 130 24.15 -21.88 19.62
N CYS A 131 23.28 -21.90 18.61
CA CYS A 131 21.93 -21.33 18.60
C CYS A 131 20.86 -22.42 18.78
N THR A 132 20.62 -22.86 20.02
CA THR A 132 19.71 -23.97 20.32
C THR A 132 18.71 -23.62 21.41
N GLU A 133 17.70 -24.47 21.63
CA GLU A 133 16.81 -24.33 22.78
C GLU A 133 17.56 -24.43 24.11
N ILE A 134 18.69 -25.14 24.16
CA ILE A 134 19.54 -25.22 25.37
C ILE A 134 20.13 -23.84 25.67
N THR A 135 20.71 -23.16 24.69
CA THR A 135 21.25 -21.81 24.88
C THR A 135 20.14 -20.77 25.10
N ALA A 136 18.97 -20.93 24.50
CA ALA A 136 17.80 -20.10 24.81
C ALA A 136 17.34 -20.25 26.27
N ASN A 137 17.33 -21.47 26.82
CA ASN A 137 17.00 -21.73 28.22
C ASN A 137 18.09 -21.23 29.19
N LEU A 138 19.35 -21.20 28.74
CA LEU A 138 20.46 -20.63 29.50
C LEU A 138 20.30 -19.11 29.67
N LEU A 139 19.95 -18.41 28.58
CA LEU A 139 19.85 -16.95 28.55
C LEU A 139 18.47 -16.41 28.98
N LYS A 140 17.40 -17.21 28.85
CA LYS A 140 16.01 -16.87 29.23
C LYS A 140 15.49 -15.57 28.63
N LEU A 141 15.84 -15.30 27.36
CA LEU A 141 15.44 -14.09 26.66
C LEU A 141 13.93 -14.06 26.35
N PRO A 142 13.23 -12.93 26.56
CA PRO A 142 11.79 -12.83 26.33
C PRO A 142 11.41 -12.72 24.84
N GLY A 143 10.26 -13.28 24.47
CA GLY A 143 9.65 -13.13 23.14
C GLY A 143 9.97 -14.25 22.14
N GLY A 144 10.21 -15.48 22.61
CA GLY A 144 10.22 -16.65 21.73
C GLY A 144 8.82 -17.06 21.29
N ARG A 145 8.72 -17.75 20.15
CA ARG A 145 7.45 -18.18 19.56
C ARG A 145 6.82 -19.30 20.41
N GLY A 146 5.49 -19.26 20.57
CA GLY A 146 4.74 -20.30 21.27
C GLY A 146 5.04 -20.39 22.78
N GLY A 147 5.39 -19.28 23.43
CA GLY A 147 5.68 -19.23 24.86
C GLY A 147 7.07 -19.71 25.27
N ARG A 148 7.95 -20.03 24.31
CA ARG A 148 9.35 -20.39 24.55
C ARG A 148 10.24 -19.16 24.74
N PHE A 149 11.47 -19.36 25.23
CA PHE A 149 12.50 -18.32 25.22
C PHE A 149 12.99 -18.04 23.80
N LYS A 150 13.42 -16.80 23.55
CA LYS A 150 14.00 -16.38 22.26
C LYS A 150 15.35 -17.09 22.08
N LEU A 151 15.59 -17.65 20.88
CA LEU A 151 16.92 -18.13 20.48
C LEU A 151 17.90 -16.94 20.47
N PRO A 152 19.07 -17.06 21.12
CA PRO A 152 19.97 -15.93 21.26
C PRO A 152 20.70 -15.61 19.95
N THR A 153 20.88 -14.32 19.66
CA THR A 153 21.86 -13.91 18.63
C THR A 153 23.28 -14.19 19.11
N LEU A 154 24.25 -14.21 18.18
CA LEU A 154 25.66 -14.39 18.53
C LEU A 154 26.12 -13.34 19.55
N THR A 155 25.72 -12.10 19.35
CA THR A 155 25.98 -10.97 20.26
C THR A 155 25.39 -11.18 21.65
N GLU A 156 24.15 -11.64 21.74
CA GLU A 156 23.48 -11.92 23.01
C GLU A 156 24.18 -13.08 23.75
N LEU A 157 24.57 -14.13 23.03
CA LEU A 157 25.31 -15.26 23.58
C LEU A 157 26.70 -14.83 24.07
N HIS A 158 27.44 -14.05 23.27
CA HIS A 158 28.75 -13.54 23.63
C HIS A 158 28.69 -12.62 24.87
N GLN A 159 27.70 -11.70 24.92
CA GLN A 159 27.44 -10.86 26.08
C GLN A 159 27.18 -11.70 27.33
N TYR A 160 26.39 -12.76 27.23
CA TYR A 160 26.09 -13.63 28.36
C TYR A 160 27.34 -14.39 28.86
N LEU A 161 28.15 -14.91 27.94
CA LEU A 161 29.30 -15.73 28.30
C LEU A 161 30.47 -14.91 28.85
N PHE A 162 30.72 -13.71 28.30
CA PHE A 162 31.93 -12.91 28.56
C PHE A 162 31.66 -11.52 29.16
N ASN A 163 30.39 -11.18 29.42
CA ASN A 163 29.96 -9.86 29.89
C ASN A 163 30.42 -8.69 28.99
N GLN A 164 30.64 -8.98 27.70
CA GLN A 164 31.05 -8.02 26.68
C GLN A 164 30.22 -8.24 25.42
N PRO A 165 29.63 -7.20 24.82
CA PRO A 165 28.90 -7.37 23.59
C PRO A 165 29.92 -7.52 22.46
N PHE A 166 29.66 -8.47 21.57
CA PHE A 166 30.36 -8.53 20.30
C PHE A 166 29.77 -7.45 19.39
N ALA A 167 30.62 -6.60 18.81
CA ALA A 167 30.16 -5.66 17.80
C ALA A 167 29.99 -6.46 16.50
N GLU A 168 28.73 -6.73 16.11
CA GLU A 168 28.40 -7.38 14.84
C GLU A 168 29.10 -6.65 13.70
N ALA A 169 30.07 -7.33 13.09
CA ALA A 169 30.79 -6.79 11.94
C ALA A 169 30.15 -7.21 10.62
N HIS A 170 29.16 -8.13 10.65
CA HIS A 170 28.58 -8.79 9.46
C HIS A 170 29.69 -9.17 8.46
N ASN A 171 30.63 -9.92 8.99
CA ASN A 171 31.82 -10.35 8.29
C ASN A 171 32.08 -11.76 8.79
N ALA A 172 31.98 -12.73 7.90
CA ALA A 172 32.13 -14.15 8.21
C ALA A 172 33.36 -14.43 9.08
N THR A 173 34.48 -13.74 8.88
CA THR A 173 35.71 -13.95 9.67
C THR A 173 35.54 -13.56 11.14
N ALA A 174 34.83 -12.47 11.42
CA ALA A 174 34.55 -12.02 12.78
C ALA A 174 33.50 -12.91 13.46
N ASP A 175 32.49 -13.33 12.72
CA ASP A 175 31.43 -14.21 13.21
C ASP A 175 31.94 -15.63 13.50
N VAL A 176 32.83 -16.17 12.67
CA VAL A 176 33.56 -17.43 12.97
C VAL A 176 34.38 -17.29 14.24
N GLU A 177 35.11 -16.19 14.42
CA GLU A 177 35.96 -16.01 15.60
C GLU A 177 35.13 -15.92 16.90
N ALA A 178 34.04 -15.15 16.88
CA ALA A 178 33.11 -15.03 18.00
C ALA A 178 32.37 -16.34 18.28
N THR A 179 31.96 -17.06 17.24
CA THR A 179 31.31 -18.37 17.34
C THR A 179 32.25 -19.42 17.91
N THR A 180 33.48 -19.51 17.42
CA THR A 180 34.54 -20.37 17.98
C THR A 180 34.69 -20.11 19.49
N ARG A 181 34.81 -18.84 19.88
CA ARG A 181 34.97 -18.47 21.29
C ARG A 181 33.79 -18.90 22.15
N CYS A 182 32.55 -18.65 21.68
CA CYS A 182 31.34 -19.07 22.38
C CYS A 182 31.26 -20.60 22.49
N PHE A 183 31.51 -21.32 21.39
CA PHE A 183 31.48 -22.78 21.34
C PHE A 183 32.45 -23.43 22.33
N LEU A 184 33.71 -23.00 22.35
CA LEU A 184 34.71 -23.54 23.28
C LEU A 184 34.37 -23.25 24.74
N GLU A 185 33.78 -22.08 25.03
CA GLU A 185 33.30 -21.76 26.38
C GLU A 185 32.07 -22.59 26.78
N LEU A 186 31.16 -22.89 25.85
CA LEU A 186 30.04 -23.79 26.08
C LEU A 186 30.50 -25.23 26.36
N ILE A 187 31.54 -25.72 25.67
CA ILE A 187 32.20 -26.99 26.00
C ILE A 187 32.76 -26.93 27.43
N LYS A 188 33.48 -25.85 27.77
CA LYS A 188 34.10 -25.67 29.08
C LYS A 188 33.09 -25.69 30.23
N ARG A 189 31.90 -25.14 30.00
CA ARG A 189 30.75 -25.11 30.92
C ARG A 189 29.90 -26.39 30.91
N GLU A 190 30.30 -27.41 30.15
CA GLU A 190 29.56 -28.68 29.99
C GLU A 190 28.12 -28.46 29.49
N VAL A 191 27.90 -27.46 28.62
CA VAL A 191 26.59 -27.25 27.97
C VAL A 191 26.35 -28.29 26.88
N PHE A 192 27.41 -28.68 26.16
CA PHE A 192 27.39 -29.84 25.26
C PHE A 192 27.62 -31.14 26.02
N THR A 193 26.90 -32.18 25.65
CA THR A 193 26.99 -33.52 26.24
C THR A 193 28.17 -34.32 25.68
N LYS A 194 28.59 -35.37 26.41
CA LYS A 194 29.65 -36.29 25.94
C LYS A 194 29.23 -37.07 24.69
N GLU A 195 27.92 -37.35 24.54
CA GLU A 195 27.35 -38.01 23.38
C GLU A 195 27.39 -37.09 22.15
N GLU A 196 27.07 -35.80 22.31
CA GLU A 196 27.14 -34.82 21.21
C GLU A 196 28.58 -34.60 20.71
N LEU A 197 29.54 -34.52 21.62
CA LEU A 197 30.95 -34.33 21.27
C LEU A 197 31.67 -35.63 20.87
N ASP A 198 31.05 -36.80 21.09
CA ASP A 198 31.63 -38.13 20.91
C ASP A 198 33.00 -38.26 21.61
N VAL A 199 33.00 -38.00 22.93
CA VAL A 199 34.18 -37.99 23.82
C VAL A 199 33.95 -38.77 25.11
N THR A 200 35.02 -39.10 25.84
CA THR A 200 34.91 -39.76 27.16
C THR A 200 34.60 -38.75 28.27
N PRO A 201 34.06 -39.18 29.44
CA PRO A 201 33.79 -38.27 30.56
C PRO A 201 35.02 -37.48 31.06
N GLU A 202 36.23 -38.03 30.93
CA GLU A 202 37.49 -37.39 31.32
C GLU A 202 37.88 -36.21 30.42
N TYR A 203 37.25 -36.08 29.25
CA TYR A 203 37.48 -35.01 28.29
C TYR A 203 37.22 -33.63 28.89
N PHE A 204 36.07 -33.40 29.53
CA PHE A 204 35.73 -32.08 30.06
C PHE A 204 36.70 -31.61 31.14
N ARG A 205 37.19 -32.54 31.97
CA ARG A 205 38.24 -32.25 32.94
C ARG A 205 39.53 -31.83 32.23
N SER A 206 39.97 -32.61 31.25
CA SER A 206 41.19 -32.34 30.48
C SER A 206 41.10 -31.02 29.70
N PHE A 207 39.93 -30.72 29.14
CA PHE A 207 39.64 -29.50 28.40
C PHE A 207 39.73 -28.26 29.30
N ARG A 208 39.18 -28.33 30.53
CA ARG A 208 39.31 -27.26 31.53
C ARG A 208 40.74 -27.06 32.02
N GLU A 209 41.48 -28.14 32.23
CA GLU A 209 42.87 -28.10 32.68
C GLU A 209 43.79 -27.46 31.61
N LYS A 210 43.50 -27.66 30.31
CA LYS A 210 44.25 -27.03 29.22
C LYS A 210 43.81 -25.60 28.91
N ASN A 211 42.53 -25.29 29.07
CA ASN A 211 41.97 -23.97 28.82
C ASN A 211 41.74 -23.21 30.13
N LEU A 212 42.83 -22.90 30.85
CA LEU A 212 42.79 -22.12 32.10
C LEU A 212 42.46 -20.65 31.82
N GLY A 213 41.52 -20.07 32.59
CA GLY A 213 41.06 -18.69 32.39
C GLY A 213 39.98 -18.55 31.32
N GLU A 214 39.71 -17.34 30.85
CA GLU A 214 38.69 -17.08 29.84
C GLU A 214 39.19 -17.46 28.43
N ILE A 215 38.34 -18.10 27.60
CA ILE A 215 38.68 -18.40 26.20
C ILE A 215 38.94 -17.08 25.46
N GLN A 216 40.16 -16.93 24.92
CA GLN A 216 40.59 -15.73 24.20
C GLN A 216 40.26 -15.83 22.71
N LEU A 217 40.04 -14.66 22.09
CA LEU A 217 40.05 -14.52 20.64
C LEU A 217 41.47 -14.77 20.09
N ILE A 218 41.57 -15.25 18.86
CA ILE A 218 42.87 -15.47 18.20
C ILE A 218 43.48 -14.16 17.66
N GLY A 219 42.68 -13.08 17.60
CA GLY A 219 43.14 -11.73 17.29
C GLY A 219 43.34 -11.49 15.79
N LEU A 220 42.46 -12.06 14.95
CA LEU A 220 42.52 -11.82 13.51
C LEU A 220 42.26 -10.33 13.21
N LYS A 221 42.97 -9.80 12.21
CA LYS A 221 42.71 -8.45 11.69
C LYS A 221 41.56 -8.54 10.70
N HIS A 222 40.39 -8.10 11.12
CA HIS A 222 39.20 -8.02 10.26
C HIS A 222 39.29 -6.82 9.32
N ILE A 223 39.11 -7.05 8.02
CA ILE A 223 39.04 -5.98 7.02
C ILE A 223 37.66 -5.32 7.13
N ASN A 224 37.62 -3.99 7.12
CA ASN A 224 36.36 -3.26 6.97
C ASN A 224 35.91 -3.33 5.51
N LEU A 225 35.13 -4.35 5.18
CA LEU A 225 34.66 -4.63 3.82
C LEU A 225 33.86 -3.46 3.25
N LYS A 226 33.06 -2.79 4.10
CA LYS A 226 32.30 -1.60 3.71
C LYS A 226 33.19 -0.46 3.25
N GLN A 227 34.25 -0.17 4.02
CA GLN A 227 35.23 0.85 3.64
C GLN A 227 35.95 0.47 2.34
N ALA A 228 36.34 -0.80 2.17
CA ALA A 228 36.99 -1.27 0.95
C ALA A 228 36.08 -1.11 -0.29
N SER A 229 34.80 -1.47 -0.16
CA SER A 229 33.78 -1.26 -1.19
C SER A 229 33.60 0.23 -1.52
N ASP A 230 33.52 1.10 -0.51
CA ASP A 230 33.38 2.55 -0.70
C ASP A 230 34.61 3.18 -1.40
N GLU A 231 35.82 2.70 -1.10
CA GLU A 231 37.06 3.14 -1.76
C GLU A 231 37.08 2.76 -3.25
N ILE A 232 36.70 1.52 -3.59
CA ILE A 232 36.56 1.07 -4.98
C ILE A 232 35.50 1.90 -5.71
N ARG A 233 34.36 2.14 -5.07
CA ARG A 233 33.27 2.95 -5.64
C ARG A 233 33.71 4.39 -5.91
N ALA A 234 34.41 5.01 -4.97
CA ALA A 234 34.95 6.36 -5.15
C ALA A 234 35.97 6.43 -6.29
N ARG A 235 36.77 5.37 -6.48
CA ARG A 235 37.70 5.24 -7.60
C ARG A 235 36.96 5.12 -8.94
N LEU A 236 35.96 4.24 -9.04
CA LEU A 236 35.15 4.05 -10.25
C LEU A 236 34.35 5.29 -10.63
N LYS A 237 33.73 5.96 -9.65
CA LYS A 237 32.96 7.19 -9.88
C LYS A 237 33.82 8.33 -10.43
N LYS A 238 35.09 8.43 -10.01
CA LYS A 238 36.04 9.39 -10.58
C LYS A 238 36.35 9.09 -12.04
N ILE A 239 36.53 7.81 -12.39
CA ILE A 239 36.76 7.38 -13.77
C ILE A 239 35.54 7.69 -14.64
N GLU A 240 34.32 7.37 -14.18
CA GLU A 240 33.08 7.69 -14.90
C GLU A 240 32.86 9.20 -15.07
N GLN A 241 33.17 10.01 -14.05
CA GLN A 241 33.08 11.47 -14.15
C GLN A 241 34.11 12.08 -15.12
N GLU A 242 35.24 11.41 -15.32
CA GLU A 242 36.26 11.79 -16.30
C GLU A 242 35.89 11.32 -17.73
N GLU A 243 35.18 10.20 -17.87
CA GLU A 243 34.73 9.65 -19.17
C GLU A 243 33.37 10.20 -19.66
N VAL A 244 32.50 10.66 -18.76
CA VAL A 244 31.14 11.14 -19.08
C VAL A 244 31.01 12.63 -18.77
N GLN A 245 31.65 13.46 -19.59
CA GLN A 245 31.07 14.77 -19.92
C GLN A 245 30.04 14.55 -21.03
N THR A 246 28.86 14.02 -20.69
CA THR A 246 27.71 14.14 -21.60
C THR A 246 27.44 15.62 -21.78
N THR A 247 27.91 16.18 -22.89
CA THR A 247 27.64 17.55 -23.26
C THR A 247 26.16 17.61 -23.65
N ILE A 248 25.28 17.88 -22.67
CA ILE A 248 23.87 18.12 -22.95
C ILE A 248 23.82 19.32 -23.90
N SER A 249 23.23 19.13 -25.09
CA SER A 249 23.14 20.19 -26.08
C SER A 249 22.35 21.38 -25.52
N GLU A 250 22.65 22.59 -26.01
CA GLU A 250 21.89 23.79 -25.63
C GLU A 250 20.41 23.69 -26.04
N GLU A 251 20.11 22.93 -27.11
CA GLU A 251 18.73 22.62 -27.53
C GLU A 251 17.97 21.86 -26.43
N VAL A 252 18.54 20.76 -25.91
CA VAL A 252 17.90 19.96 -24.84
C VAL A 252 17.73 20.74 -23.54
N LYS A 253 18.67 21.64 -23.22
CA LYS A 253 18.54 22.55 -22.07
C LYS A 253 17.40 23.55 -22.26
N SER A 254 17.22 24.05 -23.47
CA SER A 254 16.08 24.91 -23.82
C SER A 254 14.78 24.14 -23.69
N ASP A 255 14.71 22.92 -24.25
CA ASP A 255 13.54 22.06 -24.18
C ASP A 255 13.14 21.75 -22.74
N LEU A 256 14.10 21.46 -21.85
CA LEU A 256 13.83 21.23 -20.42
C LEU A 256 13.24 22.46 -19.74
N LYS A 257 13.74 23.66 -20.09
CA LYS A 257 13.26 24.91 -19.50
C LYS A 257 11.80 25.13 -19.87
N ASP A 258 11.44 24.87 -21.12
CA ASP A 258 10.08 25.08 -21.65
C ASP A 258 9.14 23.88 -21.40
N ALA A 259 9.69 22.71 -21.03
CA ALA A 259 8.91 21.50 -20.75
C ALA A 259 7.88 21.73 -19.64
N ALA A 260 6.64 21.29 -19.86
CA ALA A 260 5.66 21.22 -18.79
C ALA A 260 5.96 20.04 -17.86
N PHE A 261 5.61 20.19 -16.59
CA PHE A 261 5.73 19.11 -15.60
C PHE A 261 4.36 18.81 -14.98
N ALA A 262 4.09 17.53 -14.75
CA ALA A 262 2.91 17.04 -14.06
C ALA A 262 3.30 15.87 -13.16
N HIS A 263 2.83 15.87 -11.92
CA HIS A 263 3.03 14.71 -11.05
C HIS A 263 2.11 13.56 -11.47
N LEU A 264 2.71 12.39 -11.75
CA LEU A 264 2.01 11.19 -12.20
C LEU A 264 1.88 10.09 -11.12
N HIS A 265 2.48 10.29 -9.95
CA HIS A 265 2.46 9.34 -8.83
C HIS A 265 2.19 10.12 -7.54
N ASN A 266 0.92 10.20 -7.16
CA ASN A 266 0.45 10.95 -5.99
C ASN A 266 -0.60 10.18 -5.21
N HIS A 267 -0.47 10.20 -3.90
CA HIS A 267 -1.44 9.61 -2.98
C HIS A 267 -2.34 10.70 -2.42
N THR A 268 -3.65 10.47 -2.45
CA THR A 268 -4.63 11.33 -1.78
C THR A 268 -5.00 10.75 -0.43
N GLN A 269 -5.86 11.45 0.30
CA GLN A 269 -6.48 10.97 1.52
C GLN A 269 -7.13 9.57 1.37
N PHE A 270 -7.43 9.09 0.15
CA PHE A 270 -7.97 7.75 -0.08
C PHE A 270 -6.92 6.63 -0.04
N SER A 271 -5.62 6.96 0.00
CA SER A 271 -4.57 6.11 0.58
C SER A 271 -4.69 6.15 2.10
N VAL A 272 -5.63 5.35 2.63
CA VAL A 272 -6.14 5.42 4.02
C VAL A 272 -5.00 5.34 5.04
N LEU A 273 -4.92 6.35 5.91
CA LEU A 273 -3.86 6.52 6.93
C LEU A 273 -2.42 6.52 6.36
N GLN A 274 -2.24 6.88 5.08
CA GLN A 274 -0.91 6.97 4.44
C GLN A 274 -0.65 8.32 3.78
N SER A 275 -1.68 9.08 3.41
CA SER A 275 -1.50 10.41 2.83
C SER A 275 -2.42 11.43 3.51
N THR A 276 -1.91 12.65 3.65
CA THR A 276 -2.64 13.82 4.17
C THR A 276 -3.19 14.70 3.05
N ILE A 277 -2.93 14.38 1.77
CA ILE A 277 -3.36 15.22 0.64
C ILE A 277 -4.86 15.07 0.40
N ALA A 278 -5.64 16.07 0.78
CA ALA A 278 -7.03 16.15 0.34
C ALA A 278 -7.10 16.40 -1.18
N ILE A 279 -8.09 15.80 -1.86
CA ILE A 279 -8.27 15.94 -3.32
C ILE A 279 -8.32 17.41 -3.76
N ASN A 280 -9.04 18.27 -3.03
CA ASN A 280 -9.14 19.68 -3.38
C ASN A 280 -7.78 20.40 -3.25
N ASP A 281 -6.93 19.98 -2.32
CA ASP A 281 -5.63 20.59 -2.11
C ASP A 281 -4.61 20.11 -3.15
N LEU A 282 -4.73 18.85 -3.62
CA LEU A 282 -3.99 18.37 -4.80
C LEU A 282 -4.31 19.23 -6.05
N VAL A 283 -5.59 19.49 -6.31
CA VAL A 283 -6.02 20.30 -7.47
C VAL A 283 -5.53 21.74 -7.33
N LYS A 284 -5.66 22.35 -6.15
CA LYS A 284 -5.13 23.70 -5.88
C LYS A 284 -3.62 23.78 -6.04
N ALA A 285 -2.87 22.81 -5.55
CA ALA A 285 -1.41 22.78 -5.67
C ALA A 285 -0.99 22.66 -7.14
N SER A 286 -1.68 21.80 -7.90
CA SER A 286 -1.46 21.66 -9.35
C SER A 286 -1.71 22.97 -10.10
N ALA A 287 -2.81 23.67 -9.79
CA ALA A 287 -3.11 24.98 -10.35
C ALA A 287 -2.08 26.05 -9.95
N LYS A 288 -1.68 26.08 -8.67
CA LYS A 288 -0.67 27.00 -8.13
C LYS A 288 0.66 26.87 -8.87
N PHE A 289 1.08 25.64 -9.18
CA PHE A 289 2.31 25.36 -9.91
C PHE A 289 2.13 25.30 -11.44
N LYS A 290 0.97 25.70 -11.96
CA LYS A 290 0.66 25.75 -13.39
C LYS A 290 0.90 24.42 -14.14
N MET A 291 0.62 23.30 -13.48
CA MET A 291 0.77 21.97 -14.07
C MET A 291 -0.41 21.69 -15.02
N PRO A 292 -0.18 21.26 -16.27
CA PRO A 292 -1.25 21.00 -17.24
C PRO A 292 -2.05 19.72 -16.96
N ALA A 293 -1.53 18.85 -16.09
CA ALA A 293 -2.17 17.60 -15.68
C ALA A 293 -1.77 17.23 -14.25
N VAL A 294 -2.51 16.33 -13.64
CA VAL A 294 -2.15 15.67 -12.38
C VAL A 294 -2.78 14.29 -12.32
N ALA A 295 -2.05 13.31 -11.78
CA ALA A 295 -2.57 11.97 -11.57
C ALA A 295 -2.95 11.68 -10.10
N MET A 296 -3.99 10.88 -9.91
CA MET A 296 -4.34 10.26 -8.62
C MET A 296 -4.01 8.78 -8.69
N THR A 297 -3.12 8.28 -7.83
CA THR A 297 -2.62 6.88 -7.86
C THR A 297 -2.64 6.28 -6.45
N ASP A 298 -3.82 6.28 -5.83
CA ASP A 298 -3.98 5.76 -4.47
C ASP A 298 -3.61 4.27 -4.35
N THR A 299 -3.14 3.87 -3.17
CA THR A 299 -2.64 2.51 -2.93
C THR A 299 -3.78 1.50 -2.93
N GLY A 300 -3.79 0.64 -3.94
CA GLY A 300 -4.65 -0.54 -4.07
C GLY A 300 -6.14 -0.27 -4.26
N ASN A 301 -6.57 0.99 -4.44
CA ASN A 301 -7.99 1.34 -4.51
C ASN A 301 -8.27 2.56 -5.42
N MET A 302 -9.52 2.67 -5.87
CA MET A 302 -10.01 3.79 -6.68
C MET A 302 -11.12 4.60 -6.01
N MET A 303 -11.21 4.60 -4.68
CA MET A 303 -12.30 5.22 -3.92
C MET A 303 -12.40 6.73 -4.19
N GLY A 304 -11.27 7.40 -4.41
CA GLY A 304 -11.20 8.83 -4.69
C GLY A 304 -11.57 9.25 -6.12
N ALA A 305 -11.70 8.32 -7.07
CA ALA A 305 -11.70 8.64 -8.50
C ALA A 305 -12.82 9.60 -8.91
N PHE A 306 -14.05 9.37 -8.46
CA PHE A 306 -15.19 10.25 -8.76
C PHE A 306 -14.97 11.66 -8.18
N HIS A 307 -14.54 11.74 -6.92
CA HIS A 307 -14.29 13.01 -6.25
C HIS A 307 -13.14 13.79 -6.92
N PHE A 308 -12.11 13.09 -7.37
CA PHE A 308 -10.95 13.66 -8.03
C PHE A 308 -11.31 14.25 -9.40
N VAL A 309 -11.94 13.46 -10.25
CA VAL A 309 -12.39 13.91 -11.58
C VAL A 309 -13.38 15.08 -11.44
N SER A 310 -14.34 14.97 -10.51
CA SER A 310 -15.30 16.04 -10.23
C SER A 310 -14.61 17.34 -9.78
N ALA A 311 -13.65 17.27 -8.86
CA ALA A 311 -12.92 18.44 -8.38
C ALA A 311 -12.13 19.14 -9.49
N VAL A 312 -11.44 18.37 -10.34
CA VAL A 312 -10.69 18.92 -11.49
C VAL A 312 -11.64 19.56 -12.51
N LEU A 313 -12.74 18.91 -12.86
CA LEU A 313 -13.72 19.47 -13.80
C LEU A 313 -14.37 20.76 -13.28
N ASN A 314 -14.66 20.84 -11.98
CA ASN A 314 -15.20 22.06 -11.37
C ASN A 314 -14.17 23.21 -11.35
N HIS A 315 -12.90 22.90 -11.08
CA HIS A 315 -11.80 23.86 -11.22
C HIS A 315 -11.69 24.35 -12.66
N ASN A 316 -11.64 23.45 -13.64
CA ASN A 316 -11.53 23.78 -15.06
C ASN A 316 -12.68 24.67 -15.54
N LYS A 317 -13.92 24.38 -15.14
CA LYS A 317 -15.08 25.25 -15.45
C LYS A 317 -14.86 26.69 -15.01
N THR A 318 -14.28 26.86 -13.82
CA THR A 318 -13.99 28.19 -13.24
C THR A 318 -12.81 28.85 -13.96
N ALA A 319 -11.74 28.10 -14.21
CA ALA A 319 -10.54 28.57 -14.92
C ALA A 319 -10.85 28.99 -16.36
N GLU A 320 -11.60 28.19 -17.11
CA GLU A 320 -12.03 28.46 -18.48
C GLU A 320 -12.90 29.72 -18.56
N SER A 321 -13.85 29.88 -17.63
CA SER A 321 -14.70 31.08 -17.58
C SER A 321 -13.88 32.35 -17.38
N LYS A 322 -12.91 32.33 -16.46
CA LYS A 322 -12.01 33.47 -16.20
C LYS A 322 -11.07 33.73 -17.36
N ASN A 323 -10.47 32.69 -17.93
CA ASN A 323 -9.59 32.83 -19.10
C ASN A 323 -10.35 33.41 -20.30
N LYS A 324 -11.61 33.01 -20.50
CA LYS A 324 -12.45 33.57 -21.53
C LYS A 324 -12.72 35.07 -21.30
N GLU A 325 -13.01 35.48 -20.08
CA GLU A 325 -13.19 36.89 -19.71
C GLU A 325 -11.91 37.71 -19.94
N LEU A 326 -10.74 37.18 -19.57
CA LEU A 326 -9.45 37.82 -19.82
C LEU A 326 -9.18 37.99 -21.32
N VAL A 327 -9.38 36.95 -22.11
CA VAL A 327 -9.21 36.99 -23.56
C VAL A 327 -10.18 37.98 -24.22
N GLU A 328 -11.43 38.04 -23.75
CA GLU A 328 -12.42 39.03 -24.21
C GLU A 328 -12.00 40.47 -23.87
N ASN A 329 -11.28 40.67 -22.76
CA ASN A 329 -10.70 41.95 -22.35
C ASN A 329 -9.34 42.27 -23.01
N GLY A 330 -8.83 41.38 -23.87
CA GLY A 330 -7.55 41.55 -24.56
C GLY A 330 -6.32 41.20 -23.70
N GLU A 331 -6.51 40.48 -22.61
CA GLU A 331 -5.46 40.00 -21.70
C GLU A 331 -5.12 38.52 -21.96
N GLU A 332 -3.92 38.09 -21.56
CA GLU A 332 -3.52 36.69 -21.71
C GLU A 332 -4.20 35.78 -20.67
N PRO A 333 -4.55 34.53 -21.02
CA PRO A 333 -5.03 33.54 -20.06
C PRO A 333 -4.05 33.36 -18.89
N THR A 334 -4.52 33.49 -17.66
CA THR A 334 -3.68 33.34 -16.46
C THR A 334 -3.98 32.07 -15.67
N GLU A 335 -5.19 31.52 -15.81
CA GLU A 335 -5.64 30.34 -15.08
C GLU A 335 -5.22 29.06 -15.81
N THR A 336 -4.90 28.02 -15.04
CA THR A 336 -4.46 26.73 -15.59
C THR A 336 -5.62 25.76 -15.68
N VAL A 337 -5.86 25.22 -16.89
CA VAL A 337 -6.75 24.08 -17.11
C VAL A 337 -5.96 22.80 -16.89
N ILE A 338 -6.51 21.88 -16.09
CA ILE A 338 -5.79 20.69 -15.63
C ILE A 338 -6.45 19.44 -16.21
N LYS A 339 -5.67 18.56 -16.82
CA LYS A 339 -6.13 17.24 -17.24
C LYS A 339 -6.11 16.27 -16.05
N PRO A 340 -7.26 15.68 -15.65
CA PRO A 340 -7.29 14.65 -14.62
C PRO A 340 -6.81 13.31 -15.20
N ILE A 341 -5.82 12.68 -14.57
CA ILE A 341 -5.37 11.32 -14.91
C ILE A 341 -5.72 10.39 -13.74
N VAL A 342 -6.63 9.45 -13.95
CA VAL A 342 -6.99 8.47 -12.91
C VAL A 342 -6.06 7.27 -13.02
N GLY A 343 -5.46 6.88 -11.91
CA GLY A 343 -4.64 5.69 -11.80
C GLY A 343 -4.83 4.97 -10.45
N CYS A 344 -4.00 3.96 -10.23
CA CYS A 344 -3.96 3.18 -9.00
C CYS A 344 -2.57 2.55 -8.85
N GLU A 345 -2.03 2.54 -7.63
CA GLU A 345 -0.82 1.79 -7.29
C GLU A 345 -1.24 0.39 -6.80
N PHE A 346 -1.15 -0.61 -7.68
CA PHE A 346 -1.56 -1.98 -7.36
C PHE A 346 -0.45 -2.78 -6.69
N ASN A 347 -0.83 -3.66 -5.77
CA ASN A 347 0.07 -4.70 -5.28
C ASN A 347 -0.04 -5.94 -6.19
N ILE A 348 1.03 -6.28 -6.89
CA ILE A 348 1.08 -7.37 -7.87
C ILE A 348 1.95 -8.50 -7.32
N CYS A 349 1.32 -9.60 -6.96
CA CYS A 349 1.94 -10.79 -6.36
C CYS A 349 2.06 -11.94 -7.36
N ASP A 350 2.74 -13.03 -6.97
CA ASP A 350 2.90 -14.21 -7.82
C ASP A 350 1.55 -14.87 -8.13
N ASP A 351 0.75 -15.08 -7.08
CA ASP A 351 -0.59 -15.66 -7.11
C ASP A 351 -1.46 -15.01 -6.04
N HIS A 352 -2.48 -14.26 -6.48
CA HIS A 352 -3.38 -13.53 -5.59
C HIS A 352 -4.25 -14.44 -4.72
N LYS A 353 -4.39 -15.72 -5.08
CA LYS A 353 -5.16 -16.73 -4.32
C LYS A 353 -4.33 -17.46 -3.30
N ASP A 354 -3.00 -17.46 -3.43
CA ASP A 354 -2.12 -18.08 -2.45
C ASP A 354 -2.06 -17.23 -1.17
N LYS A 355 -2.47 -17.87 -0.06
CA LYS A 355 -2.44 -17.34 1.30
C LYS A 355 -1.61 -18.23 2.24
N THR A 356 -0.88 -19.21 1.69
CA THR A 356 -0.02 -20.13 2.45
C THR A 356 1.32 -19.48 2.81
N LYS A 357 1.79 -18.54 1.96
CA LYS A 357 2.95 -17.69 2.20
C LYS A 357 2.55 -16.22 2.25
N LYS A 358 3.31 -15.41 2.99
CA LYS A 358 3.13 -13.95 2.99
C LYS A 358 3.80 -13.35 1.76
N ASP A 359 3.01 -13.07 0.75
CA ASP A 359 3.41 -12.35 -0.45
C ASP A 359 2.52 -11.12 -0.60
N ASN A 360 3.02 -9.94 -0.24
CA ASN A 360 2.24 -8.71 -0.40
C ASN A 360 2.31 -8.17 -1.84
N GLY A 361 3.11 -8.75 -2.73
CA GLY A 361 3.33 -8.27 -4.08
C GLY A 361 4.22 -7.02 -4.16
N TYR A 362 4.44 -6.58 -5.39
CA TYR A 362 5.16 -5.36 -5.76
C TYR A 362 4.20 -4.21 -6.06
N GLN A 363 4.60 -2.98 -5.74
CA GLN A 363 3.79 -1.78 -5.97
C GLN A 363 4.01 -1.22 -7.37
N VAL A 364 3.00 -1.35 -8.25
CA VAL A 364 3.10 -0.91 -9.65
C VAL A 364 2.01 0.10 -9.96
N VAL A 365 2.38 1.21 -10.59
CA VAL A 365 1.46 2.30 -10.91
C VAL A 365 0.86 2.10 -12.29
N LEU A 366 -0.47 2.04 -12.35
CA LEU A 366 -1.23 1.93 -13.59
C LEU A 366 -2.09 3.20 -13.77
N LEU A 367 -2.04 3.80 -14.95
CA LEU A 367 -2.77 5.02 -15.31
C LEU A 367 -3.75 4.72 -16.45
N ALA A 368 -4.98 5.19 -16.35
CA ALA A 368 -5.97 5.06 -17.40
C ALA A 368 -5.75 6.11 -18.50
N LYS A 369 -5.58 5.67 -19.75
CA LYS A 369 -5.51 6.57 -20.91
C LYS A 369 -6.86 7.24 -21.19
N ASN A 370 -7.95 6.52 -20.99
CA ASN A 370 -9.30 6.99 -21.30
C ASN A 370 -10.34 6.28 -20.41
N LYS A 371 -11.63 6.45 -20.71
CA LYS A 371 -12.72 5.87 -19.92
C LYS A 371 -12.73 4.33 -19.93
N ASN A 372 -12.28 3.69 -21.01
CA ASN A 372 -12.15 2.23 -21.06
C ASN A 372 -11.05 1.75 -20.09
N GLY A 373 -9.89 2.41 -20.12
CA GLY A 373 -8.81 2.18 -19.16
C GLY A 373 -9.28 2.34 -17.70
N TYR A 374 -10.12 3.34 -17.42
CA TYR A 374 -10.73 3.50 -16.08
C TYR A 374 -11.55 2.28 -15.66
N HIS A 375 -12.37 1.73 -16.56
CA HIS A 375 -13.16 0.53 -16.27
C HIS A 375 -12.27 -0.69 -16.02
N ASN A 376 -11.18 -0.84 -16.78
CA ASN A 376 -10.18 -1.88 -16.55
C ASN A 376 -9.53 -1.77 -15.17
N LEU A 377 -9.07 -0.56 -14.78
CA LEU A 377 -8.54 -0.33 -13.43
C LEU A 377 -9.58 -0.60 -12.35
N ALA A 378 -10.85 -0.23 -12.58
CA ALA A 378 -11.93 -0.47 -11.63
C ALA A 378 -12.18 -1.97 -11.42
N LYS A 379 -12.17 -2.78 -12.48
CA LYS A 379 -12.28 -4.24 -12.37
C LYS A 379 -11.09 -4.85 -11.64
N MET A 380 -9.86 -4.42 -11.94
CA MET A 380 -8.67 -4.86 -11.20
C MET A 380 -8.75 -4.50 -9.71
N SER A 381 -9.17 -3.28 -9.37
CA SER A 381 -9.37 -2.85 -7.98
C SER A 381 -10.44 -3.66 -7.27
N SER A 382 -11.56 -3.96 -7.92
CA SER A 382 -12.59 -4.82 -7.35
C SER A 382 -12.05 -6.22 -7.07
N ILE A 383 -11.39 -6.87 -8.04
CA ILE A 383 -10.81 -8.21 -7.89
C ILE A 383 -9.78 -8.24 -6.74
N ALA A 384 -8.98 -7.19 -6.60
CA ALA A 384 -7.98 -7.07 -5.54
C ALA A 384 -8.59 -7.15 -4.13
N TYR A 385 -9.81 -6.62 -3.95
CA TYR A 385 -10.54 -6.67 -2.69
C TYR A 385 -11.42 -7.91 -2.53
N THR A 386 -12.07 -8.38 -3.60
CA THR A 386 -13.07 -9.46 -3.51
C THR A 386 -12.44 -10.85 -3.56
N ASP A 387 -11.36 -11.05 -4.31
CA ASP A 387 -10.70 -12.36 -4.51
C ASP A 387 -9.27 -12.35 -3.95
N GLY A 388 -8.51 -11.29 -4.23
CA GLY A 388 -7.07 -11.23 -3.92
C GLY A 388 -6.68 -10.71 -2.53
N PHE A 389 -7.64 -10.28 -1.71
CA PHE A 389 -7.33 -9.64 -0.42
C PHE A 389 -6.68 -10.62 0.56
N TYR A 390 -5.52 -10.23 1.07
CA TYR A 390 -4.83 -10.93 2.16
C TYR A 390 -4.49 -9.96 3.29
N TYR A 391 -3.25 -9.44 3.36
CA TYR A 391 -2.92 -8.30 4.23
C TYR A 391 -3.17 -6.95 3.53
N VAL A 392 -3.06 -6.95 2.20
CA VAL A 392 -3.31 -5.83 1.31
C VAL A 392 -4.18 -6.34 0.16
N PRO A 393 -4.91 -5.48 -0.56
CA PRO A 393 -5.57 -5.88 -1.81
C PRO A 393 -4.49 -6.18 -2.85
N ARG A 394 -4.52 -7.39 -3.44
CA ARG A 394 -3.51 -7.88 -4.39
C ARG A 394 -4.15 -8.38 -5.67
N ILE A 395 -3.45 -8.20 -6.78
CA ILE A 395 -3.72 -8.89 -8.05
C ILE A 395 -2.48 -9.69 -8.46
N ASP A 396 -2.60 -10.50 -9.52
CA ASP A 396 -1.44 -11.15 -10.14
C ASP A 396 -1.29 -10.69 -11.59
N ARG A 397 -0.20 -11.15 -12.23
CA ARG A 397 0.08 -10.84 -13.64
C ARG A 397 -1.01 -11.31 -14.61
N LYS A 398 -1.77 -12.37 -14.29
CA LYS A 398 -2.85 -12.87 -15.18
C LYS A 398 -4.01 -11.87 -15.21
N ILE A 399 -4.37 -11.32 -14.05
CA ILE A 399 -5.38 -10.26 -13.96
C ILE A 399 -4.92 -9.01 -14.71
N VAL A 400 -3.64 -8.63 -14.59
CA VAL A 400 -3.08 -7.51 -15.36
C VAL A 400 -3.18 -7.76 -16.86
N GLU A 401 -2.77 -8.94 -17.34
CA GLU A 401 -2.87 -9.32 -18.75
C GLU A 401 -4.31 -9.28 -19.28
N GLN A 402 -5.28 -9.70 -18.45
CA GLN A 402 -6.70 -9.70 -18.80
C GLN A 402 -7.26 -8.29 -19.01
N TYR A 403 -6.81 -7.31 -18.21
CA TYR A 403 -7.35 -5.94 -18.21
C TYR A 403 -6.33 -4.90 -18.71
N LYS A 404 -5.33 -5.28 -19.51
CA LYS A 404 -4.21 -4.38 -19.88
C LYS A 404 -4.53 -3.28 -20.90
N GLU A 405 -5.67 -3.36 -21.59
CA GLU A 405 -6.01 -2.40 -22.64
C GLU A 405 -6.21 -0.99 -22.06
N ASP A 406 -5.87 0.03 -22.84
CA ASP A 406 -6.04 1.44 -22.48
C ASP A 406 -5.33 1.91 -21.19
N ILE A 407 -4.25 1.23 -20.80
CA ILE A 407 -3.48 1.52 -19.58
C ILE A 407 -2.02 1.86 -19.90
N ILE A 408 -1.48 2.82 -19.15
CA ILE A 408 -0.05 3.13 -19.05
C ILE A 408 0.49 2.56 -17.74
N VAL A 409 1.70 2.00 -17.76
CA VAL A 409 2.36 1.40 -16.60
C VAL A 409 3.66 2.12 -16.29
N LEU A 410 3.86 2.45 -15.02
CA LEU A 410 5.12 2.97 -14.48
C LEU A 410 5.78 1.89 -13.63
N SER A 411 7.12 1.76 -13.68
CA SER A 411 7.85 0.73 -12.93
C SER A 411 7.73 0.80 -11.41
N GLY A 412 7.23 1.92 -10.86
CA GLY A 412 6.97 2.10 -9.43
C GLY A 412 8.15 2.70 -8.66
N ASN A 413 7.92 2.90 -7.36
CA ASN A 413 8.92 3.33 -6.38
C ASN A 413 9.87 2.15 -6.02
N LEU A 414 10.64 2.28 -4.94
CA LEU A 414 11.54 1.20 -4.46
C LEU A 414 10.85 -0.15 -4.15
N TYR A 415 9.53 -0.15 -3.94
CA TYR A 415 8.70 -1.34 -3.76
C TYR A 415 8.10 -1.88 -5.07
N GLY A 416 8.32 -1.20 -6.20
CA GLY A 416 8.00 -1.70 -7.53
C GLY A 416 8.82 -2.91 -7.91
N GLU A 417 8.33 -3.69 -8.87
CA GLU A 417 8.90 -5.02 -9.16
C GLU A 417 10.37 -4.93 -9.59
N ILE A 418 10.68 -4.02 -10.52
CA ILE A 418 12.02 -3.87 -11.07
C ILE A 418 12.96 -3.24 -10.02
N PRO A 419 12.64 -2.08 -9.40
CA PRO A 419 13.46 -1.52 -8.31
C PRO A 419 13.72 -2.49 -7.16
N SER A 420 12.68 -3.19 -6.69
CA SER A 420 12.81 -4.11 -5.57
C SER A 420 13.70 -5.31 -5.92
N LYS A 421 13.59 -5.85 -7.14
CA LYS A 421 14.49 -6.92 -7.61
C LYS A 421 15.93 -6.45 -7.72
N ILE A 422 16.19 -5.23 -8.19
CA ILE A 422 17.55 -4.66 -8.23
C ILE A 422 18.15 -4.61 -6.82
N LEU A 423 17.37 -4.16 -5.83
CA LEU A 423 17.84 -4.00 -4.44
C LEU A 423 18.02 -5.31 -3.69
N ASN A 424 17.14 -6.29 -3.92
CA ASN A 424 16.99 -7.46 -3.04
C ASN A 424 17.35 -8.80 -3.69
N VAL A 425 17.42 -8.88 -5.02
CA VAL A 425 17.55 -10.17 -5.74
C VAL A 425 18.74 -10.15 -6.70
N GLY A 426 18.80 -9.15 -7.58
CA GLY A 426 19.80 -9.01 -8.62
C GLY A 426 19.26 -8.38 -9.90
N GLU A 427 20.18 -7.90 -10.74
CA GLU A 427 19.87 -7.21 -11.99
C GLU A 427 19.25 -8.13 -13.03
N SER A 428 19.64 -9.42 -13.08
CA SER A 428 19.13 -10.36 -14.08
C SER A 428 17.62 -10.58 -13.94
N GLN A 429 17.14 -10.81 -12.72
CA GLN A 429 15.71 -11.00 -12.45
C GLN A 429 14.91 -9.70 -12.61
N ALA A 430 15.55 -8.56 -12.34
CA ALA A 430 14.96 -7.25 -12.60
C ALA A 430 14.81 -6.99 -14.12
N GLU A 431 15.80 -7.40 -14.91
CA GLU A 431 15.77 -7.31 -16.37
C GLU A 431 14.68 -8.22 -16.97
N GLU A 432 14.53 -9.44 -16.48
CA GLU A 432 13.42 -10.35 -16.87
C GLU A 432 12.06 -9.72 -16.59
N ALA A 433 11.90 -9.08 -15.43
CA ALA A 433 10.66 -8.38 -15.09
C ALA A 433 10.40 -7.20 -16.04
N LEU A 434 11.43 -6.41 -16.35
CA LEU A 434 11.36 -5.31 -17.30
C LEU A 434 10.91 -5.78 -18.67
N ILE A 435 11.53 -6.84 -19.20
CA ILE A 435 11.19 -7.41 -20.51
C ILE A 435 9.72 -7.84 -20.52
N TRP A 436 9.25 -8.51 -19.46
CA TRP A 436 7.84 -8.89 -19.37
C TRP A 436 6.90 -7.67 -19.44
N TRP A 437 7.15 -6.63 -18.64
CA TRP A 437 6.31 -5.40 -18.67
C TRP A 437 6.34 -4.72 -20.04
N LYS A 438 7.52 -4.63 -20.64
CA LYS A 438 7.71 -4.06 -21.98
C LYS A 438 6.99 -4.88 -23.05
N ASP A 439 7.03 -6.20 -22.99
CA ASP A 439 6.35 -7.07 -23.96
C ASP A 439 4.82 -6.97 -23.83
N GLN A 440 4.30 -6.76 -22.61
CA GLN A 440 2.86 -6.62 -22.38
C GLN A 440 2.28 -5.26 -22.80
N PHE A 441 3.00 -4.16 -22.54
CA PHE A 441 2.50 -2.79 -22.69
C PHE A 441 3.22 -1.96 -23.76
N GLY A 442 4.33 -2.44 -24.31
CA GLY A 442 5.07 -1.78 -25.39
C GLY A 442 5.46 -0.34 -25.04
N PHE A 443 4.99 0.62 -25.84
CA PHE A 443 5.26 2.06 -25.66
C PHE A 443 4.49 2.69 -24.50
N ASP A 444 3.57 1.96 -23.87
CA ASP A 444 2.82 2.43 -22.71
C ASP A 444 3.47 1.97 -21.38
N PHE A 445 4.66 1.37 -21.44
CA PHE A 445 5.48 1.08 -20.27
C PHE A 445 6.64 2.09 -20.14
N TYR A 446 6.79 2.65 -18.94
CA TYR A 446 7.83 3.63 -18.61
C TYR A 446 8.58 3.22 -17.36
N LEU A 447 9.89 3.47 -17.37
CA LEU A 447 10.72 3.34 -16.18
C LEU A 447 10.66 4.65 -15.38
N GLU A 448 10.25 4.51 -14.13
CA GLU A 448 10.01 5.60 -13.20
C GLU A 448 11.26 5.88 -12.35
N LEU A 449 11.68 7.14 -12.30
CA LEU A 449 12.82 7.59 -11.51
C LEU A 449 12.37 8.57 -10.43
N MET A 450 12.87 8.34 -9.21
CA MET A 450 12.65 9.19 -8.04
C MET A 450 13.99 9.59 -7.42
N ARG A 451 14.06 10.80 -6.84
CA ARG A 451 15.30 11.34 -6.26
C ARG A 451 15.02 12.08 -4.94
N HIS A 452 14.86 11.33 -3.87
CA HIS A 452 14.65 11.79 -2.50
C HIS A 452 15.96 11.90 -1.71
N LYS A 453 17.12 11.89 -2.37
CA LYS A 453 18.47 11.90 -1.76
C LYS A 453 18.77 10.64 -0.94
N GLN A 454 18.36 9.48 -1.47
CA GLN A 454 18.57 8.18 -0.82
C GLN A 454 19.54 7.33 -1.64
N GLU A 455 20.40 6.57 -0.95
CA GLU A 455 21.43 5.78 -1.61
C GLU A 455 20.85 4.59 -2.38
N ASP A 456 19.82 3.94 -1.84
CA ASP A 456 19.08 2.88 -2.53
C ASP A 456 18.46 3.38 -3.85
N GLU A 457 17.86 4.57 -3.86
CA GLU A 457 17.37 5.21 -5.09
C GLU A 457 18.49 5.51 -6.07
N ASN A 458 19.64 6.02 -5.59
CA ASN A 458 20.78 6.27 -6.47
C ASN A 458 21.24 4.99 -7.19
N ARG A 459 21.33 3.87 -6.47
CA ARG A 459 21.71 2.56 -7.04
C ARG A 459 20.68 2.03 -8.02
N VAL A 460 19.40 2.10 -7.66
CA VAL A 460 18.30 1.70 -8.55
C VAL A 460 18.31 2.56 -9.81
N ASN A 461 18.39 3.89 -9.68
CA ASN A 461 18.34 4.81 -10.81
C ASN A 461 19.48 4.59 -11.81
N GLN A 462 20.70 4.30 -11.33
CA GLN A 462 21.82 3.94 -12.22
C GLN A 462 21.48 2.75 -13.12
N THR A 463 20.93 1.69 -12.51
CA THR A 463 20.52 0.48 -13.20
C THR A 463 19.33 0.73 -14.13
N LEU A 464 18.32 1.47 -13.69
CA LEU A 464 17.15 1.82 -14.50
C LEU A 464 17.54 2.65 -15.73
N ILE A 465 18.48 3.59 -15.60
CA ILE A 465 19.00 4.37 -16.74
C ILE A 465 19.75 3.45 -17.73
N ALA A 466 20.55 2.50 -17.24
CA ALA A 466 21.22 1.53 -18.10
C ALA A 466 20.21 0.62 -18.83
N PHE A 467 19.18 0.15 -18.12
CA PHE A 467 18.10 -0.65 -18.67
C PHE A 467 17.26 0.11 -19.70
N ALA A 468 16.93 1.38 -19.43
CA ALA A 468 16.23 2.24 -20.37
C ALA A 468 16.96 2.33 -21.72
N LYS A 469 18.29 2.53 -21.68
CA LYS A 469 19.14 2.57 -22.88
C LYS A 469 19.23 1.21 -23.56
N LYS A 470 19.47 0.14 -22.80
CA LYS A 470 19.62 -1.24 -23.32
C LYS A 470 18.35 -1.72 -24.01
N HIS A 471 17.19 -1.44 -23.42
CA HIS A 471 15.90 -1.96 -23.87
C HIS A 471 15.06 -0.93 -24.62
N ASN A 472 15.54 0.28 -24.83
CA ASN A 472 14.78 1.36 -25.47
C ASN A 472 13.41 1.60 -24.79
N VAL A 473 13.42 1.73 -23.46
CA VAL A 473 12.25 2.08 -22.65
C VAL A 473 12.42 3.52 -22.15
N LYS A 474 11.37 4.33 -22.22
CA LYS A 474 11.43 5.74 -21.82
C LYS A 474 11.47 5.89 -20.31
N LEU A 475 12.24 6.88 -19.87
CA LEU A 475 12.37 7.30 -18.47
C LEU A 475 11.35 8.40 -18.19
N ILE A 476 10.76 8.39 -16.99
CA ILE A 476 9.96 9.51 -16.48
C ILE A 476 10.37 9.85 -15.05
N ALA A 477 10.28 11.12 -14.69
CA ALA A 477 10.52 11.61 -13.34
C ALA A 477 9.22 11.74 -12.54
N THR A 478 9.19 11.19 -11.33
CA THR A 478 8.09 11.35 -10.37
C THR A 478 8.65 11.59 -8.97
N ASN A 479 7.77 11.86 -7.99
CA ASN A 479 8.18 12.16 -6.62
C ASN A 479 7.34 11.47 -5.53
N ASN A 480 6.52 10.47 -5.90
CA ASN A 480 5.68 9.67 -4.99
C ASN A 480 5.14 10.45 -3.77
N THR A 481 4.17 11.34 -4.00
CA THR A 481 3.82 12.38 -3.01
C THR A 481 2.75 11.92 -2.02
N TYR A 482 2.92 12.27 -0.74
CA TYR A 482 1.99 11.91 0.37
C TYR A 482 1.49 13.12 1.17
N TYR A 483 2.07 14.30 0.94
CA TYR A 483 1.68 15.56 1.57
C TYR A 483 1.95 16.73 0.61
N VAL A 484 1.23 17.85 0.77
CA VAL A 484 1.32 18.97 -0.19
C VAL A 484 2.61 19.77 0.04
N ASN A 485 2.84 20.22 1.28
CA ASN A 485 3.98 21.08 1.60
C ASN A 485 5.02 20.32 2.43
N LYS A 486 6.29 20.74 2.35
CA LYS A 486 7.39 20.04 3.03
C LYS A 486 7.24 20.05 4.56
N GLU A 487 6.69 21.13 5.10
CA GLU A 487 6.37 21.32 6.52
C GLU A 487 5.32 20.33 7.05
N ASP A 488 4.50 19.72 6.18
CA ASP A 488 3.49 18.73 6.56
C ASP A 488 4.09 17.33 6.82
N ALA A 489 5.40 17.15 6.62
CA ALA A 489 6.08 15.86 6.77
C ALA A 489 5.93 15.27 8.18
N ASN A 490 5.93 16.10 9.23
CA ASN A 490 5.75 15.62 10.61
C ASN A 490 4.32 15.07 10.83
N ALA A 491 3.31 15.79 10.34
CA ALA A 491 1.92 15.34 10.41
C ALA A 491 1.76 14.00 9.68
N HIS A 492 2.36 13.86 8.50
CA HIS A 492 2.37 12.59 7.77
C HIS A 492 3.04 11.45 8.56
N ASP A 493 4.20 11.69 9.20
CA ASP A 493 4.84 10.68 10.06
C ASP A 493 3.94 10.24 11.23
N ILE A 494 3.21 11.20 11.84
CA ILE A 494 2.21 10.91 12.87
C ILE A 494 1.09 10.04 12.30
N LEU A 495 0.59 10.33 11.09
CA LEU A 495 -0.46 9.54 10.45
C LEU A 495 -0.03 8.07 10.24
N LEU A 496 1.23 7.84 9.82
CA LEU A 496 1.79 6.49 9.71
C LEU A 496 1.85 5.78 11.07
N CYS A 497 2.24 6.49 12.13
CA CYS A 497 2.20 5.94 13.49
C CYS A 497 0.77 5.63 13.95
N VAL A 498 -0.23 6.43 13.54
CA VAL A 498 -1.65 6.14 13.80
C VAL A 498 -2.04 4.81 13.16
N LYS A 499 -1.65 4.58 11.90
CA LYS A 499 -1.91 3.36 11.13
C LYS A 499 -1.36 2.11 11.82
N ASP A 500 -0.10 2.17 12.25
CA ASP A 500 0.61 1.01 12.80
C ASP A 500 0.37 0.82 14.30
N GLY A 501 -0.27 1.78 14.96
CA GLY A 501 -0.50 1.74 16.40
C GLY A 501 0.75 2.06 17.23
N GLU A 502 1.77 2.66 16.63
CA GLU A 502 3.07 2.96 17.23
C GLU A 502 3.16 4.38 17.79
N LYS A 503 4.17 4.64 18.63
CA LYS A 503 4.52 5.98 19.10
C LYS A 503 5.55 6.61 18.17
N GLN A 504 5.52 7.94 18.02
CA GLN A 504 6.50 8.62 17.16
C GLN A 504 7.94 8.45 17.68
N ALA A 505 8.11 8.38 19.01
CA ALA A 505 9.39 8.15 19.67
C ALA A 505 10.00 6.76 19.39
N THR A 506 9.21 5.80 18.90
CA THR A 506 9.75 4.51 18.43
C THR A 506 10.69 4.78 17.23
N PRO A 507 11.93 4.28 17.22
CA PRO A 507 12.86 4.51 16.12
C PRO A 507 12.34 3.97 14.77
N ILE A 508 12.61 4.69 13.69
CA ILE A 508 12.30 4.23 12.32
C ILE A 508 13.29 3.12 11.95
N GLY A 509 12.77 2.00 11.42
CA GLY A 509 13.59 0.87 10.99
C GLY A 509 12.77 -0.36 10.62
N ARG A 510 13.43 -1.52 10.52
CA ARG A 510 12.78 -2.79 10.19
C ARG A 510 12.95 -3.79 11.35
N GLY A 511 11.90 -4.56 11.63
CA GLY A 511 11.94 -5.63 12.63
C GLY A 511 11.46 -5.22 14.02
N ARG A 512 11.75 -6.06 15.03
CA ARG A 512 11.21 -5.90 16.38
C ARG A 512 11.82 -4.67 17.07
N GLY A 513 10.98 -3.77 17.59
CA GLY A 513 11.41 -2.56 18.29
C GLY A 513 11.57 -1.32 17.40
N TYR A 514 11.25 -1.45 16.11
CA TYR A 514 11.22 -0.35 15.14
C TYR A 514 9.82 -0.14 14.58
N ARG A 515 9.53 1.08 14.13
CA ARG A 515 8.30 1.43 13.41
C ARG A 515 8.57 1.76 11.95
N TYR A 516 7.51 1.75 11.14
CA TYR A 516 7.57 2.32 9.80
C TYR A 516 7.60 3.87 9.86
N GLY A 517 8.29 4.46 8.90
CA GLY A 517 8.43 5.90 8.71
C GLY A 517 9.23 6.18 7.44
N MET A 518 9.04 7.35 6.85
CA MET A 518 9.80 7.75 5.67
C MET A 518 11.26 8.08 6.06
N PRO A 519 12.26 7.84 5.19
CA PRO A 519 13.67 8.08 5.52
C PRO A 519 14.00 9.56 5.69
N ASN A 520 13.22 10.44 5.07
CA ASN A 520 13.37 11.89 5.09
C ASN A 520 12.06 12.60 4.69
N GLN A 521 12.12 13.92 4.50
CA GLN A 521 10.97 14.81 4.29
C GLN A 521 10.78 15.25 2.82
N GLU A 522 11.27 14.48 1.85
CA GLU A 522 11.26 14.90 0.43
C GLU A 522 10.01 14.44 -0.35
N TYR A 523 9.00 13.87 0.30
CA TYR A 523 7.80 13.27 -0.32
C TYR A 523 6.62 14.25 -0.47
N TYR A 524 6.91 15.54 -0.65
CA TYR A 524 5.91 16.59 -0.85
C TYR A 524 5.64 16.86 -2.33
N PHE A 525 4.57 17.61 -2.62
CA PHE A 525 4.19 18.01 -3.97
C PHE A 525 5.10 19.13 -4.50
N LYS A 526 6.31 18.77 -4.96
CA LYS A 526 7.31 19.69 -5.52
C LYS A 526 6.78 20.49 -6.72
N SER A 527 7.26 21.72 -6.86
CA SER A 527 7.03 22.53 -8.07
C SER A 527 7.73 21.93 -9.30
N GLY A 528 7.28 22.32 -10.50
CA GLY A 528 7.93 21.90 -11.74
C GLY A 528 9.39 22.36 -11.83
N ASP A 529 9.72 23.54 -11.31
CA ASP A 529 11.09 24.06 -11.32
C ASP A 529 12.03 23.26 -10.41
N GLU A 530 11.57 22.87 -9.22
CA GLU A 530 12.32 21.98 -8.33
C GLU A 530 12.60 20.63 -9.00
N MET A 531 11.60 20.06 -9.69
CA MET A 531 11.75 18.79 -10.41
C MET A 531 12.70 18.91 -11.60
N LYS A 532 12.60 19.98 -12.39
CA LYS A 532 13.54 20.26 -13.50
C LYS A 532 14.97 20.41 -13.00
N GLN A 533 15.17 21.09 -11.87
CA GLN A 533 16.50 21.22 -11.27
C GLN A 533 17.05 19.88 -10.79
N LEU A 534 16.19 19.04 -10.20
CA LEU A 534 16.55 17.71 -9.68
C LEU A 534 16.98 16.73 -10.78
N PHE A 535 16.48 16.91 -12.00
CA PHE A 535 16.75 16.07 -13.18
C PHE A 535 17.48 16.83 -14.31
N ALA A 536 18.20 17.91 -13.98
CA ALA A 536 18.93 18.71 -14.98
C ALA A 536 20.02 17.92 -15.73
N ASP A 537 20.56 16.86 -15.12
CA ASP A 537 21.49 15.90 -15.73
C ASP A 537 20.81 14.84 -16.61
N LEU A 538 19.49 14.68 -16.50
CA LEU A 538 18.68 13.72 -17.24
C LEU A 538 17.36 14.34 -17.75
N PRO A 539 17.43 15.33 -18.65
CA PRO A 539 16.26 16.12 -19.08
C PRO A 539 15.13 15.29 -19.70
N GLU A 540 15.44 14.18 -20.35
CA GLU A 540 14.48 13.29 -21.00
C GLU A 540 13.43 12.75 -20.02
N ALA A 541 13.77 12.57 -18.74
CA ALA A 541 12.85 12.09 -17.72
C ALA A 541 11.72 13.09 -17.44
N ILE A 542 11.97 14.38 -17.63
CA ILE A 542 10.95 15.43 -17.52
C ILE A 542 10.19 15.58 -18.84
N ILE A 543 10.92 15.65 -19.96
CA ILE A 543 10.33 15.88 -21.30
C ILE A 543 9.33 14.77 -21.67
N ASN A 544 9.62 13.51 -21.36
CA ASN A 544 8.75 12.38 -21.67
C ASN A 544 7.39 12.41 -20.93
N ILE A 545 7.24 13.20 -19.86
CA ILE A 545 5.96 13.33 -19.16
C ILE A 545 4.87 13.88 -20.09
N GLN A 546 5.24 14.78 -21.01
CA GLN A 546 4.30 15.35 -21.97
C GLN A 546 3.63 14.27 -22.83
N GLU A 547 4.35 13.21 -23.21
CA GLU A 547 3.78 12.10 -23.97
C GLU A 547 2.68 11.35 -23.21
N ILE A 548 2.84 11.14 -21.90
CA ILE A 548 1.80 10.52 -21.07
C ILE A 548 0.57 11.44 -21.01
N ILE A 549 0.79 12.74 -20.87
CA ILE A 549 -0.30 13.72 -20.90
C ILE A 549 -1.01 13.67 -22.25
N ASP A 550 -0.28 13.61 -23.37
CA ASP A 550 -0.86 13.61 -24.71
C ASP A 550 -1.63 12.31 -25.02
N LYS A 551 -1.17 11.18 -24.49
CA LYS A 551 -1.85 9.87 -24.60
C LYS A 551 -3.11 9.75 -23.76
N THR A 552 -3.37 10.68 -22.84
CA THR A 552 -4.52 10.64 -21.93
C THR A 552 -5.64 11.57 -22.38
N GLU A 553 -6.87 11.09 -22.26
CA GLU A 553 -8.11 11.80 -22.61
C GLU A 553 -8.90 12.12 -21.33
N PRO A 554 -9.33 13.37 -21.12
CA PRO A 554 -10.20 13.70 -20.00
C PRO A 554 -11.60 13.12 -20.22
N TYR A 555 -12.20 12.54 -19.18
CA TYR A 555 -13.55 12.00 -19.20
C TYR A 555 -14.34 12.38 -17.95
N SER A 556 -15.67 12.35 -18.07
CA SER A 556 -16.60 12.54 -16.97
C SER A 556 -17.03 11.19 -16.38
N LEU A 557 -17.07 11.13 -15.05
CA LEU A 557 -17.65 10.01 -14.29
C LEU A 557 -19.08 10.32 -13.80
N TYR A 558 -19.63 11.48 -14.14
CA TYR A 558 -21.07 11.72 -13.98
C TYR A 558 -21.83 10.78 -14.92
N ARG A 559 -22.90 10.18 -14.41
CA ARG A 559 -23.81 9.33 -15.18
C ARG A 559 -25.24 9.73 -14.89
N ASP A 560 -26.09 9.53 -15.89
CA ASP A 560 -27.53 9.56 -15.72
C ASP A 560 -27.99 8.39 -14.83
N VAL A 561 -29.18 8.50 -14.27
CA VAL A 561 -29.76 7.45 -13.43
C VAL A 561 -29.97 6.20 -14.28
N LEU A 562 -29.34 5.10 -13.86
CA LEU A 562 -29.52 3.77 -14.45
C LEU A 562 -30.41 2.95 -13.54
N LEU A 563 -31.52 2.45 -14.08
CA LEU A 563 -32.44 1.57 -13.35
C LEU A 563 -32.28 0.14 -13.86
N PRO A 564 -32.28 -0.87 -12.97
CA PRO A 564 -32.32 -2.26 -13.40
C PRO A 564 -33.67 -2.55 -14.06
N LYS A 565 -33.66 -3.36 -15.12
CA LYS A 565 -34.90 -3.77 -15.79
C LYS A 565 -35.66 -4.76 -14.91
N PHE A 566 -36.94 -4.50 -14.65
CA PHE A 566 -37.77 -5.47 -13.95
C PHE A 566 -38.31 -6.51 -14.92
N LYS A 567 -38.19 -7.80 -14.58
CA LYS A 567 -38.76 -8.88 -15.40
C LYS A 567 -40.29 -8.88 -15.27
N ILE A 568 -40.97 -8.39 -16.32
CA ILE A 568 -42.43 -8.40 -16.42
C ILE A 568 -42.93 -9.69 -17.11
N PRO A 569 -44.20 -10.10 -16.90
CA PRO A 569 -44.77 -11.22 -17.64
C PRO A 569 -44.92 -10.94 -19.14
N ASP A 570 -44.73 -11.97 -19.97
CA ASP A 570 -44.74 -11.89 -21.45
C ASP A 570 -45.99 -11.19 -22.02
N GLU A 571 -47.14 -11.32 -21.36
CA GLU A 571 -48.41 -10.69 -21.78
C GLU A 571 -48.43 -9.16 -21.67
N PHE A 572 -47.51 -8.58 -20.90
CA PHE A 572 -47.32 -7.13 -20.76
C PHE A 572 -46.11 -6.62 -21.55
N GLU A 573 -45.32 -7.49 -22.17
CA GLU A 573 -44.21 -7.05 -23.01
C GLU A 573 -44.73 -6.31 -24.25
N VAL A 574 -44.02 -5.24 -24.61
CA VAL A 574 -44.32 -4.42 -25.78
C VAL A 574 -43.09 -4.48 -26.70
N GLU A 575 -43.26 -4.95 -27.93
CA GLU A 575 -42.14 -5.17 -28.86
C GLU A 575 -41.40 -3.86 -29.19
N GLU A 576 -42.13 -2.73 -29.21
CA GLU A 576 -41.54 -1.41 -29.41
C GLU A 576 -40.52 -1.04 -28.32
N ASP A 577 -40.69 -1.53 -27.08
CA ASP A 577 -39.73 -1.28 -25.98
C ASP A 577 -38.36 -1.93 -26.25
N LYS A 578 -38.33 -3.02 -27.03
CA LYS A 578 -37.07 -3.67 -27.44
C LYS A 578 -36.29 -2.82 -28.46
N LEU A 579 -36.97 -1.92 -29.18
CA LEU A 579 -36.37 -1.08 -30.22
C LEU A 579 -35.89 0.28 -29.68
N ASP A 580 -36.67 0.92 -28.80
CA ASP A 580 -36.38 2.28 -28.31
C ASP A 580 -36.02 2.35 -26.82
N GLY A 581 -36.06 1.22 -26.09
CA GLY A 581 -35.79 1.18 -24.66
C GLY A 581 -36.90 1.79 -23.78
N GLY A 582 -38.11 1.92 -24.33
CA GLY A 582 -39.27 2.43 -23.61
C GLY A 582 -39.69 1.57 -22.41
N VAL A 583 -40.53 2.16 -21.55
CA VAL A 583 -41.07 1.53 -20.33
C VAL A 583 -42.57 1.25 -20.44
N ARG A 584 -43.10 1.05 -21.66
CA ARG A 584 -44.55 0.88 -21.88
C ARG A 584 -45.08 -0.40 -21.24
N GLY A 585 -44.34 -1.50 -21.36
CA GLY A 585 -44.68 -2.76 -20.72
C GLY A 585 -44.64 -2.70 -19.20
N GLU A 586 -43.62 -2.07 -18.62
CA GLU A 586 -43.52 -1.84 -17.16
C GLU A 586 -44.70 -1.00 -16.65
N ASN A 587 -45.10 0.05 -17.39
CA ASN A 587 -46.28 0.85 -17.05
C ASN A 587 -47.58 0.04 -17.09
N ALA A 588 -47.76 -0.80 -18.11
CA ALA A 588 -48.95 -1.65 -18.24
C ALA A 588 -49.05 -2.65 -17.07
N TYR A 589 -47.93 -3.27 -16.72
CA TYR A 589 -47.86 -4.21 -15.61
C TYR A 589 -48.05 -3.52 -14.24
N LEU A 590 -47.42 -2.36 -14.04
CA LEU A 590 -47.61 -1.54 -12.84
C LEU A 590 -49.08 -1.18 -12.66
N LYS A 591 -49.74 -0.69 -13.72
CA LYS A 591 -51.18 -0.38 -13.70
C LYS A 591 -52.02 -1.60 -13.33
N HIS A 592 -51.72 -2.77 -13.91
CA HIS A 592 -52.43 -4.01 -13.58
C HIS A 592 -52.31 -4.34 -12.08
N LEU A 593 -51.10 -4.34 -11.52
CA LEU A 593 -50.86 -4.62 -10.10
C LEU A 593 -51.52 -3.59 -9.19
N THR A 594 -51.48 -2.31 -9.55
CA THR A 594 -52.16 -1.25 -8.79
C THR A 594 -53.66 -1.47 -8.73
N MET A 595 -54.30 -1.81 -9.85
CA MET A 595 -55.76 -2.04 -9.89
C MET A 595 -56.17 -3.28 -9.08
N GLU A 596 -55.39 -4.35 -9.16
CA GLU A 596 -55.60 -5.55 -8.32
C GLU A 596 -55.39 -5.25 -6.83
N GLY A 597 -54.40 -4.42 -6.49
CA GLY A 597 -54.16 -3.92 -5.15
C GLY A 597 -55.30 -3.03 -4.63
N ALA A 598 -55.81 -2.14 -5.47
CA ALA A 598 -56.92 -1.24 -5.15
C ALA A 598 -58.19 -2.02 -4.79
N LYS A 599 -58.55 -3.04 -5.58
CA LYS A 599 -59.67 -3.95 -5.29
C LYS A 599 -59.53 -4.62 -3.92
N LYS A 600 -58.31 -5.03 -3.54
CA LYS A 600 -58.04 -5.70 -2.26
C LYS A 600 -58.08 -4.75 -1.06
N ARG A 601 -57.57 -3.52 -1.21
CA ARG A 601 -57.39 -2.56 -0.11
C ARG A 601 -58.63 -1.70 0.13
N TYR A 602 -59.27 -1.21 -0.94
CA TYR A 602 -60.44 -0.34 -0.88
C TYR A 602 -61.77 -1.09 -1.02
N GLY A 603 -61.75 -2.28 -1.62
CA GLY A 603 -62.97 -3.03 -1.93
C GLY A 603 -63.70 -2.41 -3.12
N GLU A 604 -64.51 -1.39 -2.87
CA GLU A 604 -65.21 -0.62 -3.92
C GLU A 604 -64.36 0.60 -4.34
N ILE A 605 -64.09 0.72 -5.64
CA ILE A 605 -63.33 1.84 -6.20
C ILE A 605 -64.32 2.97 -6.52
N THR A 606 -64.34 4.00 -5.69
CA THR A 606 -65.14 5.21 -5.93
C THR A 606 -64.50 6.08 -7.03
N PRO A 607 -65.25 7.04 -7.62
CA PRO A 607 -64.71 7.97 -8.61
C PRO A 607 -63.46 8.71 -8.13
N ASP A 608 -63.45 9.17 -6.87
CA ASP A 608 -62.32 9.91 -6.29
C ASP A 608 -61.06 9.04 -6.16
N ILE A 609 -61.22 7.75 -5.82
CA ILE A 609 -60.10 6.79 -5.74
C ILE A 609 -59.56 6.51 -7.14
N GLN A 610 -60.45 6.30 -8.12
CA GLN A 610 -60.06 6.05 -9.51
C GLN A 610 -59.29 7.26 -10.09
N GLU A 611 -59.80 8.47 -9.89
CA GLU A 611 -59.16 9.71 -10.34
C GLU A 611 -57.76 9.88 -9.72
N ARG A 612 -57.62 9.63 -8.41
CA ARG A 612 -56.32 9.69 -7.73
C ARG A 612 -55.34 8.66 -8.28
N LEU A 613 -55.76 7.41 -8.49
CA LEU A 613 -54.89 6.36 -9.02
C LEU A 613 -54.47 6.64 -10.46
N ASP A 614 -55.38 7.11 -11.31
CA ASP A 614 -55.07 7.45 -12.71
C ASP A 614 -54.10 8.64 -12.80
N PHE A 615 -54.27 9.66 -11.95
CA PHE A 615 -53.35 10.79 -11.85
C PHE A 615 -51.93 10.35 -11.42
N GLU A 616 -51.82 9.53 -10.37
CA GLU A 616 -50.53 9.04 -9.89
C GLU A 616 -49.83 8.14 -10.93
N LEU A 617 -50.56 7.19 -11.53
CA LEU A 617 -50.02 6.29 -12.57
C LEU A 617 -49.55 7.07 -13.81
N LEU A 618 -50.29 8.09 -14.24
CA LEU A 618 -49.87 8.94 -15.35
C LEU A 618 -48.59 9.71 -14.99
N THR A 619 -48.48 10.22 -13.77
CA THR A 619 -47.30 10.94 -13.32
C THR A 619 -46.08 10.02 -13.21
N ILE A 620 -46.25 8.79 -12.71
CA ILE A 620 -45.18 7.77 -12.67
C ILE A 620 -44.73 7.41 -14.09
N SER A 621 -45.68 7.22 -15.01
CA SER A 621 -45.38 6.95 -16.42
C SER A 621 -44.59 8.09 -17.06
N ASN A 622 -45.00 9.34 -16.83
CA ASN A 622 -44.33 10.53 -17.39
C ASN A 622 -42.94 10.76 -16.80
N SER A 623 -42.73 10.37 -15.55
CA SER A 623 -41.42 10.49 -14.89
C SER A 623 -40.44 9.38 -15.28
N GLY A 624 -40.91 8.30 -15.89
CA GLY A 624 -40.06 7.21 -16.40
C GLY A 624 -39.58 6.23 -15.33
N TYR A 625 -40.23 6.19 -14.15
CA TYR A 625 -39.84 5.32 -13.03
C TYR A 625 -40.77 4.12 -12.72
N PRO A 626 -41.53 3.52 -13.66
CA PRO A 626 -42.42 2.41 -13.31
C PRO A 626 -41.65 1.16 -12.84
N GLY A 627 -40.52 0.83 -13.46
CA GLY A 627 -39.64 -0.26 -13.04
C GLY A 627 -39.18 -0.12 -11.58
N TYR A 628 -38.89 1.10 -11.13
CA TYR A 628 -38.50 1.35 -9.73
C TYR A 628 -39.59 0.95 -8.73
N PHE A 629 -40.86 1.28 -9.01
CA PHE A 629 -41.98 0.83 -8.17
C PHE A 629 -42.15 -0.69 -8.19
N LEU A 630 -41.96 -1.34 -9.34
CA LEU A 630 -42.06 -2.79 -9.48
C LEU A 630 -40.97 -3.50 -8.67
N ILE A 631 -39.72 -3.03 -8.76
CA ILE A 631 -38.59 -3.55 -7.98
C ILE A 631 -38.89 -3.45 -6.49
N VAL A 632 -39.32 -2.27 -6.02
CA VAL A 632 -39.61 -2.03 -4.60
C VAL A 632 -40.77 -2.87 -4.10
N GLN A 633 -41.87 -2.92 -4.85
CA GLN A 633 -43.02 -3.76 -4.51
C GLN A 633 -42.64 -5.23 -4.39
N ASP A 634 -41.79 -5.73 -5.28
CA ASP A 634 -41.42 -7.13 -5.38
C ASP A 634 -40.68 -7.64 -4.14
N PHE A 635 -39.57 -6.99 -3.74
CA PHE A 635 -38.84 -7.47 -2.57
C PHE A 635 -39.58 -7.20 -1.26
N ILE A 636 -40.49 -6.21 -1.20
CA ILE A 636 -41.41 -6.03 -0.05
C ILE A 636 -42.42 -7.19 0.02
N ALA A 637 -42.99 -7.60 -1.12
CA ALA A 637 -43.93 -8.70 -1.17
C ALA A 637 -43.26 -10.03 -0.78
N GLU A 638 -42.04 -10.28 -1.26
CA GLU A 638 -41.25 -11.45 -0.86
C GLU A 638 -40.81 -11.39 0.59
N ALA A 639 -40.41 -10.23 1.12
CA ALA A 639 -40.12 -10.06 2.54
C ALA A 639 -41.28 -10.53 3.42
N ARG A 640 -42.51 -10.10 3.09
CA ARG A 640 -43.71 -10.55 3.83
C ARG A 640 -43.97 -12.05 3.71
N LYS A 641 -43.69 -12.67 2.56
CA LYS A 641 -43.81 -14.13 2.40
C LYS A 641 -42.77 -14.90 3.20
N MET A 642 -41.59 -14.30 3.39
CA MET A 642 -40.50 -14.83 4.21
C MET A 642 -40.69 -14.57 5.71
N ASP A 643 -41.85 -14.07 6.16
CA ASP A 643 -42.09 -13.71 7.56
C ASP A 643 -41.10 -12.64 8.06
N VAL A 644 -40.79 -11.67 7.20
CA VAL A 644 -40.05 -10.44 7.55
C VAL A 644 -41.07 -9.33 7.76
N SER A 645 -40.98 -8.66 8.90
CA SER A 645 -41.81 -7.52 9.22
C SER A 645 -41.36 -6.29 8.41
N VAL A 646 -42.31 -5.68 7.71
CA VAL A 646 -42.09 -4.47 6.92
C VAL A 646 -42.83 -3.32 7.57
N GLY A 647 -42.15 -2.20 7.79
CA GLY A 647 -42.74 -0.99 8.34
C GLY A 647 -43.90 -0.45 7.49
N PRO A 648 -44.72 0.45 8.05
CA PRO A 648 -45.88 1.01 7.35
C PRO A 648 -45.52 1.96 6.19
N GLY A 649 -44.22 2.23 5.98
CA GLY A 649 -43.69 3.23 5.04
C GLY A 649 -43.24 4.50 5.78
N ARG A 650 -42.15 5.10 5.31
CA ARG A 650 -41.57 6.34 5.86
C ARG A 650 -41.33 7.37 4.75
N GLY A 651 -41.10 8.61 5.17
CA GLY A 651 -40.85 9.72 4.24
C GLY A 651 -42.08 10.07 3.39
N SER A 652 -41.84 10.58 2.19
CA SER A 652 -42.89 11.05 1.28
C SER A 652 -43.63 9.92 0.58
N ALA A 653 -43.05 8.72 0.47
CA ALA A 653 -43.68 7.57 -0.20
C ALA A 653 -45.08 7.20 0.36
N ALA A 654 -45.33 7.50 1.64
CA ALA A 654 -46.65 7.31 2.29
C ALA A 654 -47.78 8.15 1.67
N GLY A 655 -47.47 9.18 0.88
CA GLY A 655 -48.45 10.01 0.18
C GLY A 655 -48.98 9.43 -1.14
N SER A 656 -48.46 8.28 -1.60
CA SER A 656 -48.88 7.65 -2.86
C SER A 656 -49.93 6.56 -2.65
N ALA A 657 -51.09 6.72 -3.30
CA ALA A 657 -52.14 5.71 -3.37
C ALA A 657 -51.66 4.49 -4.17
N VAL A 658 -50.85 4.69 -5.21
CA VAL A 658 -50.21 3.61 -5.97
C VAL A 658 -49.32 2.76 -5.05
N ALA A 659 -48.46 3.40 -4.25
CA ALA A 659 -47.60 2.71 -3.29
C ALA A 659 -48.41 1.92 -2.23
N TYR A 660 -49.53 2.47 -1.76
CA TYR A 660 -50.44 1.79 -0.83
C TYR A 660 -51.11 0.56 -1.46
N CYS A 661 -51.61 0.68 -2.70
CA CYS A 661 -52.24 -0.43 -3.43
C CYS A 661 -51.25 -1.56 -3.71
N LEU A 662 -50.01 -1.24 -4.08
CA LEU A 662 -48.92 -2.20 -4.26
C LEU A 662 -48.42 -2.80 -2.93
N GLY A 663 -48.84 -2.24 -1.80
CA GLY A 663 -48.41 -2.65 -0.47
C GLY A 663 -46.99 -2.24 -0.14
N ILE A 664 -46.40 -1.30 -0.88
CA ILE A 664 -45.12 -0.66 -0.53
C ILE A 664 -45.29 0.10 0.79
N THR A 665 -46.40 0.82 0.92
CA THR A 665 -46.82 1.47 2.17
C THR A 665 -48.07 0.79 2.71
N ASN A 666 -48.36 1.01 3.99
CA ASN A 666 -49.52 0.43 4.68
C ASN A 666 -50.44 1.50 5.32
N ILE A 667 -50.25 2.77 4.95
CA ILE A 667 -51.07 3.91 5.37
C ILE A 667 -51.89 4.37 4.16
N ASP A 668 -53.20 4.54 4.34
CA ASP A 668 -54.11 5.00 3.28
C ASP A 668 -53.99 6.52 3.07
N PRO A 669 -53.40 6.99 1.96
CA PRO A 669 -53.16 8.42 1.77
C PRO A 669 -54.43 9.22 1.52
N ILE A 670 -55.48 8.61 0.96
CA ILE A 670 -56.75 9.31 0.68
C ILE A 670 -57.48 9.58 1.98
N LYS A 671 -57.53 8.60 2.90
CA LYS A 671 -58.16 8.76 4.20
C LYS A 671 -57.51 9.82 5.09
N TYR A 672 -56.19 9.95 5.01
CA TYR A 672 -55.40 10.87 5.85
C TYR A 672 -55.00 12.16 5.12
N ASP A 673 -55.52 12.40 3.92
CA ASP A 673 -55.26 13.57 3.08
C ASP A 673 -53.75 13.82 2.87
N LEU A 674 -53.02 12.75 2.57
CA LEU A 674 -51.59 12.81 2.27
C LEU A 674 -51.39 13.15 0.80
N LEU A 675 -50.49 14.12 0.55
CA LEU A 675 -50.24 14.70 -0.78
C LEU A 675 -49.24 13.84 -1.57
N PHE A 676 -49.62 13.45 -2.79
CA PHE A 676 -48.75 12.70 -3.70
C PHE A 676 -47.63 13.58 -4.28
N GLU A 677 -47.91 14.84 -4.52
CA GLU A 677 -47.00 15.81 -5.15
C GLU A 677 -45.77 16.10 -4.28
N ARG A 678 -45.88 15.85 -2.96
CA ARG A 678 -44.74 15.89 -2.04
C ARG A 678 -43.78 14.72 -2.26
N PHE A 679 -44.28 13.61 -2.78
CA PHE A 679 -43.49 12.44 -3.14
C PHE A 679 -42.92 12.56 -4.55
N LEU A 680 -43.79 12.79 -5.53
CA LEU A 680 -43.40 12.88 -6.93
C LEU A 680 -44.08 14.09 -7.57
N ASN A 681 -43.28 15.10 -7.89
CA ASN A 681 -43.80 16.35 -8.42
C ASN A 681 -43.99 16.24 -9.94
N PRO A 682 -45.22 16.45 -10.47
CA PRO A 682 -45.48 16.36 -11.91
C PRO A 682 -44.72 17.42 -12.74
N ASP A 683 -44.40 18.57 -12.16
CA ASP A 683 -43.71 19.67 -12.85
C ASP A 683 -42.17 19.53 -12.83
N ARG A 684 -41.64 18.55 -12.08
CA ARG A 684 -40.20 18.31 -11.95
C ARG A 684 -39.90 16.82 -11.97
N VAL A 685 -39.31 16.34 -13.06
CA VAL A 685 -38.78 14.99 -13.16
C VAL A 685 -37.55 14.87 -12.25
N SER A 686 -37.71 14.20 -11.11
CA SER A 686 -36.63 13.79 -10.21
C SER A 686 -36.87 12.36 -9.75
N MET A 687 -35.80 11.59 -9.57
CA MET A 687 -35.91 10.23 -9.04
C MET A 687 -36.55 10.25 -7.65
N PRO A 688 -37.63 9.50 -7.42
CA PRO A 688 -38.24 9.39 -6.10
C PRO A 688 -37.37 8.55 -5.16
N ASP A 689 -37.39 8.88 -3.87
CA ASP A 689 -36.67 8.14 -2.83
C ASP A 689 -37.67 7.33 -2.01
N ILE A 690 -37.58 5.99 -2.08
CA ILE A 690 -38.44 5.06 -1.33
C ILE A 690 -37.59 4.31 -0.30
N ASP A 691 -37.55 4.87 0.91
CA ASP A 691 -36.97 4.23 2.09
C ASP A 691 -37.92 3.18 2.68
N ILE A 692 -37.38 2.00 3.02
CA ILE A 692 -38.16 0.88 3.56
C ILE A 692 -37.52 0.38 4.85
N ASP A 693 -38.35 0.23 5.88
CA ASP A 693 -37.92 -0.31 7.17
C ASP A 693 -38.24 -1.81 7.25
N PHE A 694 -37.21 -2.61 7.52
CA PHE A 694 -37.33 -4.05 7.82
C PHE A 694 -36.94 -4.29 9.28
N ASP A 695 -37.43 -5.38 9.87
CA ASP A 695 -36.86 -5.84 11.14
C ASP A 695 -35.39 -6.28 10.96
N ASP A 696 -34.61 -6.14 12.03
CA ASP A 696 -33.15 -6.31 12.00
C ASP A 696 -32.73 -7.74 11.63
N GLU A 697 -33.46 -8.75 12.13
CA GLU A 697 -33.19 -10.17 11.86
C GLU A 697 -33.55 -10.57 10.43
N GLY A 698 -34.64 -10.03 9.88
CA GLY A 698 -35.17 -10.36 8.57
C GLY A 698 -34.48 -9.65 7.41
N ARG A 699 -33.83 -8.51 7.65
CA ARG A 699 -33.18 -7.71 6.61
C ARG A 699 -32.15 -8.47 5.79
N GLY A 700 -31.34 -9.33 6.42
CA GLY A 700 -30.34 -10.14 5.72
C GLY A 700 -30.97 -11.03 4.65
N ARG A 701 -32.11 -11.66 4.97
CA ARG A 701 -32.86 -12.53 4.04
C ARG A 701 -33.41 -11.77 2.84
N VAL A 702 -33.85 -10.53 3.05
CA VAL A 702 -34.29 -9.65 1.95
C VAL A 702 -33.12 -9.29 1.04
N MET A 703 -31.94 -9.00 1.62
CA MET A 703 -30.73 -8.74 0.84
C MET A 703 -30.34 -9.96 -0.01
N ASP A 704 -30.34 -11.16 0.58
CA ASP A 704 -30.03 -12.39 -0.14
C ASP A 704 -31.02 -12.64 -1.29
N TYR A 705 -32.30 -12.34 -1.09
CA TYR A 705 -33.30 -12.39 -2.16
C TYR A 705 -32.95 -11.44 -3.31
N VAL A 706 -32.63 -10.18 -3.01
CA VAL A 706 -32.24 -9.18 -4.00
C VAL A 706 -30.98 -9.61 -4.74
N ILE A 707 -29.95 -10.11 -4.04
CA ILE A 707 -28.72 -10.64 -4.62
C ILE A 707 -29.01 -11.82 -5.56
N ASN A 708 -29.85 -12.78 -5.14
CA ASN A 708 -30.19 -13.94 -5.97
C ASN A 708 -31.03 -13.57 -7.20
N LYS A 709 -31.87 -12.53 -7.10
CA LYS A 709 -32.75 -12.09 -8.19
C LYS A 709 -32.02 -11.27 -9.24
N TYR A 710 -31.19 -10.32 -8.83
CA TYR A 710 -30.49 -9.38 -9.72
C TYR A 710 -29.05 -9.78 -10.01
N GLY A 711 -28.47 -10.72 -9.27
CA GLY A 711 -27.11 -11.20 -9.44
C GLY A 711 -26.11 -10.56 -8.47
N SER A 712 -25.14 -11.36 -8.00
CA SER A 712 -24.12 -10.91 -7.04
C SER A 712 -23.21 -9.80 -7.56
N ASN A 713 -23.06 -9.69 -8.89
CA ASN A 713 -22.21 -8.67 -9.51
C ASN A 713 -22.94 -7.33 -9.68
N GLN A 714 -24.26 -7.31 -9.48
CA GLN A 714 -25.11 -6.13 -9.73
C GLN A 714 -25.65 -5.51 -8.43
N VAL A 715 -25.43 -6.17 -7.29
CA VAL A 715 -25.95 -5.74 -6.00
C VAL A 715 -24.79 -5.53 -5.03
N ALA A 716 -24.66 -4.30 -4.52
CA ALA A 716 -23.61 -3.95 -3.57
C ALA A 716 -24.12 -2.99 -2.49
N GLN A 717 -23.55 -3.07 -1.29
CA GLN A 717 -23.82 -2.08 -0.24
C GLN A 717 -22.95 -0.84 -0.45
N ILE A 718 -23.51 0.33 -0.13
CA ILE A 718 -22.81 1.61 -0.26
C ILE A 718 -21.70 1.68 0.81
N ILE A 719 -20.50 2.13 0.42
CA ILE A 719 -19.38 2.35 1.34
C ILE A 719 -19.60 3.63 2.16
N THR A 720 -19.14 3.64 3.41
CA THR A 720 -19.02 4.86 4.22
C THR A 720 -17.56 5.19 4.47
N TYR A 721 -17.25 6.49 4.47
CA TYR A 721 -15.91 7.01 4.68
C TYR A 721 -15.80 7.65 6.06
N GLY A 722 -15.11 6.99 6.98
CA GLY A 722 -14.82 7.53 8.30
C GLY A 722 -13.61 8.46 8.25
N LYS A 723 -13.85 9.77 8.33
CA LYS A 723 -12.79 10.79 8.41
C LYS A 723 -12.39 11.05 9.85
N MET A 724 -11.16 11.48 10.07
CA MET A 724 -10.69 11.99 11.36
C MET A 724 -11.40 13.31 11.67
N ALA A 725 -12.46 13.23 12.47
CA ALA A 725 -13.12 14.40 13.04
C ALA A 725 -12.20 15.10 14.07
N THR A 726 -12.45 16.37 14.36
CA THR A 726 -11.61 17.23 15.22
C THR A 726 -11.18 16.55 16.53
N LYS A 727 -12.13 15.98 17.27
CA LYS A 727 -11.85 15.31 18.56
C LYS A 727 -11.03 14.04 18.41
N SER A 728 -11.30 13.24 17.37
CA SER A 728 -10.50 12.03 17.10
C SER A 728 -9.09 12.40 16.63
N ALA A 729 -8.94 13.41 15.77
CA ALA A 729 -7.63 13.90 15.33
C ALA A 729 -6.76 14.28 16.51
N ILE A 730 -7.28 15.10 17.45
CA ILE A 730 -6.56 15.48 18.68
C ILE A 730 -6.16 14.24 19.49
N ARG A 731 -7.07 13.29 19.73
CA ARG A 731 -6.79 12.10 20.54
C ARG A 731 -5.79 11.15 19.90
N ASP A 732 -5.88 10.96 18.58
CA ASP A 732 -4.94 10.09 17.86
C ASP A 732 -3.55 10.71 17.80
N THR A 733 -3.44 12.01 17.52
CA THR A 733 -2.17 12.74 17.57
C THR A 733 -1.58 12.68 18.97
N ALA A 734 -2.37 12.96 20.01
CA ALA A 734 -1.94 12.89 21.41
C ALA A 734 -1.39 11.51 21.78
N ARG A 735 -2.04 10.43 21.33
CA ARG A 735 -1.58 9.04 21.57
C ARG A 735 -0.22 8.79 20.94
N VAL A 736 0.00 9.25 19.71
CA VAL A 736 1.25 9.05 18.97
C VAL A 736 2.40 9.87 19.56
N LEU A 737 2.12 11.11 19.98
CA LEU A 737 3.06 12.01 20.63
C LEU A 737 3.30 11.70 22.11
N ASP A 738 2.62 10.68 22.65
CA ASP A 738 2.71 10.26 24.06
C ASP A 738 2.25 11.34 25.07
N LEU A 739 1.31 12.19 24.66
CA LEU A 739 0.65 13.13 25.56
C LEU A 739 -0.24 12.37 26.56
N PRO A 740 -0.20 12.69 27.87
CA PRO A 740 -0.99 11.99 28.87
C PRO A 740 -2.48 11.97 28.54
N LEU A 741 -3.13 10.80 28.72
CA LEU A 741 -4.53 10.59 28.33
C LEU A 741 -5.50 11.60 28.95
N PHE A 742 -5.27 12.02 30.19
CA PHE A 742 -6.13 13.00 30.87
C PHE A 742 -6.05 14.38 30.21
N GLU A 743 -4.87 14.74 29.69
CA GLU A 743 -4.63 16.02 29.01
C GLU A 743 -5.21 15.98 27.60
N ALA A 744 -4.99 14.89 26.87
CA ALA A 744 -5.62 14.64 25.57
C ALA A 744 -7.15 14.74 25.64
N ASP A 745 -7.77 14.14 26.66
CA ASP A 745 -9.23 14.20 26.85
C ASP A 745 -9.72 15.59 27.26
N ARG A 746 -8.94 16.33 28.06
CA ARG A 746 -9.21 17.74 28.39
C ARG A 746 -9.25 18.59 27.10
N ILE A 747 -8.20 18.52 26.27
CA ILE A 747 -8.10 19.28 25.02
C ILE A 747 -9.26 18.91 24.08
N ALA A 748 -9.56 17.62 23.91
CA ALA A 748 -10.65 17.17 23.05
C ALA A 748 -12.05 17.64 23.53
N LYS A 749 -12.23 17.89 24.83
CA LYS A 749 -13.49 18.41 25.41
C LYS A 749 -13.66 19.93 25.27
N LEU A 750 -12.59 20.67 24.94
CA LEU A 750 -12.67 22.09 24.58
C LEU A 750 -13.41 22.29 23.26
N ILE A 751 -13.33 21.31 22.36
CA ILE A 751 -14.07 21.32 21.10
C ILE A 751 -15.59 21.22 21.36
N PRO A 752 -16.42 22.06 20.69
CA PRO A 752 -17.87 22.02 20.79
C PRO A 752 -18.46 20.60 20.60
N GLY A 753 -19.60 20.35 21.25
CA GLY A 753 -20.29 19.07 21.12
C GLY A 753 -20.77 18.80 19.69
N MET A 754 -21.33 19.84 19.07
CA MET A 754 -21.74 19.87 17.67
C MET A 754 -20.95 20.97 16.97
N MET A 755 -20.15 20.59 15.99
CA MET A 755 -19.35 21.55 15.23
C MET A 755 -20.26 22.41 14.33
N PRO A 756 -20.12 23.74 14.34
CA PRO A 756 -20.85 24.59 13.41
C PRO A 756 -20.51 24.23 11.96
N SER A 757 -21.50 24.29 11.08
CA SER A 757 -21.30 23.98 9.66
C SER A 757 -20.18 24.85 9.06
N LYS A 758 -19.24 24.24 8.33
CA LYS A 758 -18.05 24.87 7.73
C LYS A 758 -16.93 25.29 8.70
N TRP A 759 -17.02 24.92 9.97
CA TRP A 759 -15.93 25.10 10.93
C TRP A 759 -15.15 23.81 11.14
N ASN A 760 -13.85 23.97 11.37
CA ASN A 760 -12.88 22.90 11.60
C ASN A 760 -11.75 23.46 12.47
N LEU A 761 -10.79 22.63 12.87
CA LEU A 761 -9.68 23.04 13.72
C LEU A 761 -8.85 24.15 13.07
N ALA A 762 -8.54 24.01 11.78
CA ALA A 762 -7.76 25.01 11.05
C ALA A 762 -8.39 26.40 11.06
N ARG A 763 -9.70 26.52 10.83
CA ARG A 763 -10.41 27.82 10.91
C ARG A 763 -10.46 28.38 12.31
N PHE A 764 -10.64 27.56 13.35
CA PHE A 764 -10.61 28.07 14.72
C PHE A 764 -9.27 28.71 15.09
N LEU A 765 -8.17 28.18 14.56
CA LEU A 765 -6.83 28.72 14.84
C LEU A 765 -6.43 29.88 13.93
N ALA A 766 -7.01 30.00 12.73
CA ALA A 766 -6.61 30.99 11.72
C ALA A 766 -7.50 32.22 11.64
N GLU A 767 -8.79 32.10 11.94
CA GLU A 767 -9.77 33.19 11.81
C GLU A 767 -9.76 34.12 13.03
N ASP A 768 -10.17 35.37 12.82
CA ASP A 768 -10.23 36.36 13.89
C ASP A 768 -11.21 35.95 15.00
N GLU A 769 -10.86 36.30 16.25
CA GLU A 769 -11.66 36.00 17.46
C GLU A 769 -13.13 36.45 17.32
N SER A 770 -13.37 37.55 16.60
CA SER A 770 -14.72 38.07 16.36
C SER A 770 -15.59 37.16 15.48
N GLU A 771 -15.00 36.46 14.51
CA GLU A 771 -15.71 35.50 13.65
C GLU A 771 -15.95 34.17 14.36
N VAL A 772 -14.96 33.70 15.15
CA VAL A 772 -15.11 32.52 16.01
C VAL A 772 -16.26 32.72 17.00
N LYS A 773 -16.35 33.91 17.60
CA LYS A 773 -17.42 34.26 18.55
C LYS A 773 -18.81 34.28 17.92
N LYS A 774 -18.94 34.65 16.65
CA LYS A 774 -20.23 34.63 15.93
C LYS A 774 -20.73 33.21 15.65
N ALA A 775 -19.81 32.27 15.50
CA ALA A 775 -20.13 30.88 15.16
C ALA A 775 -20.49 30.00 16.36
N LEU A 776 -20.12 30.42 17.57
CA LEU A 776 -20.22 29.63 18.79
C LEU A 776 -21.12 30.31 19.83
N ARG A 777 -21.68 29.50 20.75
CA ARG A 777 -22.31 30.04 21.96
C ARG A 777 -21.24 30.56 22.92
N SER A 778 -21.58 31.49 23.81
CA SER A 778 -20.60 32.11 24.73
C SER A 778 -19.76 31.10 25.51
N GLU A 779 -20.37 30.05 26.09
CA GLU A 779 -19.66 28.99 26.84
C GLU A 779 -18.79 28.08 25.95
N GLU A 780 -19.11 27.95 24.67
CA GLU A 780 -18.30 27.21 23.69
C GLU A 780 -17.13 28.07 23.22
N PHE A 781 -17.37 29.36 23.06
CA PHE A 781 -16.35 30.33 22.69
C PHE A 781 -15.24 30.43 23.74
N ASP A 782 -15.57 30.50 25.03
CA ASP A 782 -14.56 30.56 26.10
C ASP A 782 -13.65 29.32 26.10
N ARG A 783 -14.22 28.12 25.83
CA ARG A 783 -13.46 26.87 25.70
C ARG A 783 -12.58 26.83 24.44
N VAL A 784 -13.08 27.33 23.31
CA VAL A 784 -12.29 27.41 22.08
C VAL A 784 -11.20 28.46 22.18
N LYS A 785 -11.41 29.53 22.95
CA LYS A 785 -10.36 30.50 23.27
C LYS A 785 -9.22 29.86 24.05
N GLU A 786 -9.55 29.07 25.09
CA GLU A 786 -8.55 28.26 25.81
C GLU A 786 -7.80 27.30 24.87
N LEU A 787 -8.50 26.66 23.92
CA LEU A 787 -7.88 25.79 22.91
C LEU A 787 -6.88 26.57 22.05
N ILE A 788 -7.22 27.78 21.59
CA ILE A 788 -6.35 28.62 20.77
C ILE A 788 -5.11 29.04 21.57
N GLU A 789 -5.27 29.37 22.85
CA GLU A 789 -4.15 29.71 23.74
C GLU A 789 -3.19 28.52 23.90
N ILE A 790 -3.71 27.30 24.12
CA ILE A 790 -2.90 26.07 24.17
C ILE A 790 -2.27 25.79 22.79
N ALA A 791 -2.98 26.01 21.69
CA ALA A 791 -2.42 25.77 20.36
C ALA A 791 -1.20 26.66 20.04
N ASN A 792 -1.05 27.79 20.73
CA ASN A 792 0.05 28.72 20.59
C ASN A 792 1.18 28.49 21.61
N SER A 793 1.05 27.55 22.55
CA SER A 793 2.16 27.18 23.43
C SER A 793 3.19 26.30 22.70
N GLU A 794 4.45 26.40 23.13
CA GLU A 794 5.57 25.59 22.61
C GLU A 794 5.72 24.24 23.33
N ASP A 795 4.68 23.80 24.05
CA ASP A 795 4.65 22.51 24.73
C ASP A 795 4.02 21.40 23.88
N LEU A 796 4.07 20.17 24.38
CA LEU A 796 3.54 18.99 23.68
C LEU A 796 2.03 19.12 23.38
N ALA A 797 1.28 19.83 24.22
CA ALA A 797 -0.13 20.09 24.00
C ALA A 797 -0.37 21.02 22.80
N GLY A 798 0.40 22.12 22.70
CA GLY A 798 0.38 23.00 21.54
C GLY A 798 0.79 22.29 20.25
N GLU A 799 1.89 21.52 20.28
CA GLU A 799 2.31 20.71 19.14
C GLU A 799 1.22 19.71 18.71
N THR A 800 0.59 19.03 19.67
CA THR A 800 -0.52 18.09 19.41
C THR A 800 -1.65 18.76 18.65
N ILE A 801 -2.06 19.98 19.02
CA ILE A 801 -3.15 20.69 18.35
C ILE A 801 -2.71 21.14 16.93
N GLN A 802 -1.48 21.63 16.77
CA GLN A 802 -0.96 22.06 15.47
C GLN A 802 -0.84 20.89 14.48
N GLN A 803 -0.40 19.72 14.93
CA GLN A 803 -0.34 18.51 14.09
C GLN A 803 -1.75 17.94 13.82
N ALA A 804 -2.63 17.92 14.83
CA ALA A 804 -4.02 17.48 14.66
C ALA A 804 -4.79 18.34 13.64
N LYS A 805 -4.46 19.62 13.50
CA LYS A 805 -5.02 20.53 12.48
C LYS A 805 -4.76 20.02 11.07
N VAL A 806 -3.58 19.48 10.79
CA VAL A 806 -3.21 18.95 9.47
C VAL A 806 -3.85 17.59 9.23
N LEU A 807 -3.97 16.76 10.28
CA LEU A 807 -4.56 15.43 10.18
C LEU A 807 -6.09 15.43 10.08
N GLU A 808 -6.76 16.46 10.56
CA GLU A 808 -8.21 16.60 10.50
C GLU A 808 -8.73 16.46 9.05
N GLY A 809 -9.72 15.60 8.84
CA GLY A 809 -10.27 15.32 7.53
C GLY A 809 -9.60 14.18 6.77
N SER A 810 -8.42 13.71 7.21
CA SER A 810 -7.78 12.49 6.69
C SER A 810 -8.69 11.28 6.85
N MET A 811 -8.58 10.32 5.93
CA MET A 811 -9.35 9.07 6.02
C MET A 811 -8.80 8.18 7.13
N ARG A 812 -9.68 7.76 8.03
CA ARG A 812 -9.37 6.86 9.13
C ARG A 812 -9.72 5.41 8.82
N ASN A 813 -10.91 5.19 8.27
CA ASN A 813 -11.38 3.86 7.94
C ASN A 813 -12.50 3.90 6.90
N THR A 814 -12.81 2.74 6.36
CA THR A 814 -13.98 2.49 5.51
C THR A 814 -14.97 1.62 6.27
N GLY A 815 -16.26 1.87 6.09
CA GLY A 815 -17.34 1.07 6.65
C GLY A 815 -18.39 0.75 5.59
N ILE A 816 -19.45 0.06 6.00
CA ILE A 816 -20.61 -0.23 5.17
C ILE A 816 -21.74 0.71 5.61
N HIS A 817 -22.45 1.31 4.66
CA HIS A 817 -23.59 2.16 4.95
C HIS A 817 -24.67 1.35 5.65
N ALA A 818 -25.20 1.91 6.74
CA ALA A 818 -26.15 1.19 7.58
C ALA A 818 -27.38 0.72 6.80
N CYS A 819 -27.84 1.43 5.77
CA CYS A 819 -29.04 1.10 4.98
C CYS A 819 -28.84 1.12 3.45
N GLY A 820 -27.69 1.56 2.95
CA GLY A 820 -27.53 1.92 1.54
C GLY A 820 -27.20 0.70 0.68
N VAL A 821 -27.98 0.47 -0.38
CA VAL A 821 -27.80 -0.64 -1.33
C VAL A 821 -27.95 -0.09 -2.74
N ILE A 822 -27.09 -0.55 -3.64
CA ILE A 822 -27.13 -0.24 -5.07
C ILE A 822 -27.51 -1.52 -5.81
N ILE A 823 -28.41 -1.39 -6.79
CA ILE A 823 -28.76 -2.42 -7.75
C ILE A 823 -28.55 -1.83 -9.14
N THR A 824 -27.63 -2.40 -9.92
CA THR A 824 -27.28 -1.94 -11.27
C THR A 824 -27.92 -2.82 -12.36
N PRO A 825 -28.15 -2.29 -13.57
CA PRO A 825 -28.69 -3.06 -14.69
C PRO A 825 -27.69 -4.08 -15.28
N ASP A 826 -26.39 -3.86 -15.08
CA ASP A 826 -25.27 -4.66 -15.56
C ASP A 826 -24.08 -4.64 -14.58
N ASP A 827 -23.06 -5.45 -14.89
CA ASP A 827 -21.80 -5.62 -14.13
C ASP A 827 -20.76 -4.52 -14.42
#